data_AF-A0AAV8UIQ9-F1
#
_entry.id   AF-A0AAV8UIQ9-F1
#
_cell.length_a   1.000
_cell.length_b   1.000
_cell.length_c   1.000
_cell.angle_alpha   90.00
_cell.angle_beta   90.00
_cell.angle_gamma   90.00
#
_symmetry.space_group_name_H-M   'P 1'
#
loop_
_entity.id
_entity.type
_entity.pdbx_description
1 polymer ?
#
loop_
_entity_poly.entity_id
_entity_poly.type
_entity_poly.pdbx_seq_one_letter_code
_entity_poly.pdbx_strand_id
1 'polypeptide(L)'
;MGFLSSVRLYPHRRSGRQGGWRNLCIVRAQAGGFPTTVVDLSCPPFSEGRLSLISALLFVARTCVGKRRVVLVNGKGDVAEGEIASAGWNLQNGVGLFKVCSAAIDEDLEVYSTNPGVYQLLGADGKKLFQLKLNYESPSHSFEREELTKIHLNSLFPGVEPGQVPSVIALSELKGFGPKSASRKMQNFADVNQLLEDVLKSVQKKPAKLNVAIAESSETLVRRSEEIEIREGKGQNVDVGDVLSDQVVSETVKLENQLSGLTDKQLVAAFAEMRSASNETLSRERRREGADNRKEIYLVDAMNLIFRAYYSSSKTNLSSAGKELPFGTVFVFFRRILRLIGDYAGRDLPVVIVFDGRHLVKGVDFRSALFPEYKTGRDSVPEEVVRAVDFVKSFADVIGISHLEVPGYEADDVIASMTRKASDKGFKSAIISTDHDFYQLLGCDVQILKPVMGFGRGPLDSWEAVTEDTFKDKYEGIPPSQHVDMRSLIGDKSDSLPGLRGFGEKGVLKLMKEYGSLESILENAENVKSERLSTTLREGREIAENMKQVLTLEEYMSEIDDELFEQVTRRPPVVWHDVEEWCRGLGINPQPVRQLADDGLLEIGDTGVGAEEEESPADPSRVAELVSFSSFVEALSEQSTVGIYCQQENASVCLPDGRGCQIPDHGTAMEAITEILYRRDVKIVGWGLKPFLRGWFETGRKILPRCQFVDLDIVAFLLDPDAFMSRVQQVQFATSRDIEDLLQSDAEEDAVTVALLSVETAKAAEKLIQKVGLAGIQEMEMQLVPVLARMESTGIRVDVTKLESIEEEIASQKERLEKEIFAIEGVAPFNLASSKQLAEVLIEMGAKLPTKRRTRNVSTSEKVLMGLLQTEPDERVRQMATLVLRHRSISKLQNTYLVGLAKCVSEKDSRIHALISQTAAVTGRLSFSRPNLQAIPVRDAVGRNIRKAFVPEDGFVLLGADYEQIELRILAALSGDEHMQAAFSRSDDIHSSTAIRIYGLQDTSEVTPQLRNHAKAVNFGIPYGISAPGLAYQLQSGIEEARRVIDDFYDGFPKIKYFLDSLIEHARESGYSRTFLGRRRRARGITSGNSFERQAAERVAVNMPIQGTQADLIKQAMIDISEKLDEFNLKSRMVLQVHDELVFEVHPDELDTVREIVVDQMANAVEFPGDVNLKVSVGIGSSWYETK
;
A
#
# COMPACT_ATOMS: atom_id res chain seq x y z
N MET A 1 -27.02 -20.65 26.33
CA MET A 1 -25.56 -20.48 26.09
C MET A 1 -24.69 -21.69 26.46
N GLY A 2 -25.21 -22.77 27.07
CA GLY A 2 -24.39 -23.94 27.48
C GLY A 2 -23.97 -24.94 26.39
N PHE A 3 -24.13 -24.64 25.10
CA PHE A 3 -23.95 -25.59 23.98
C PHE A 3 -22.78 -25.27 23.03
N LEU A 4 -21.95 -24.25 23.33
CA LEU A 4 -20.90 -23.76 22.43
C LEU A 4 -19.50 -24.10 22.97
N SER A 5 -18.76 -24.97 22.29
CA SER A 5 -17.42 -25.41 22.70
C SER A 5 -16.29 -24.47 22.25
N SER A 6 -16.52 -23.59 21.28
CA SER A 6 -15.65 -22.45 20.98
C SER A 6 -16.45 -21.33 20.29
N VAL A 7 -16.20 -20.09 20.69
CA VAL A 7 -16.81 -18.88 20.12
C VAL A 7 -15.67 -18.04 19.56
N ARG A 8 -15.60 -17.89 18.23
CA ARG A 8 -14.74 -16.89 17.60
C ARG A 8 -15.60 -15.75 17.06
N LEU A 9 -15.39 -14.57 17.61
CA LEU A 9 -15.98 -13.32 17.15
C LEU A 9 -15.13 -12.78 16.00
N TYR A 10 -15.76 -12.49 14.86
CA TYR A 10 -15.08 -11.89 13.71
C TYR A 10 -15.55 -10.44 13.53
N PRO A 11 -14.69 -9.43 13.76
CA PRO A 11 -15.00 -8.07 13.34
C PRO A 11 -14.92 -7.98 11.81
N HIS A 12 -16.01 -7.55 11.17
CA HIS A 12 -16.03 -7.40 9.72
C HIS A 12 -15.28 -6.12 9.31
N ARG A 13 -14.00 -6.24 8.92
CA ARG A 13 -13.27 -5.16 8.22
C ARG A 13 -13.31 -5.41 6.71
N ARG A 14 -13.89 -4.48 5.94
CA ARG A 14 -13.66 -4.39 4.49
C ARG A 14 -13.30 -2.96 4.08
N SER A 15 -12.36 -2.90 3.15
CA SER A 15 -11.79 -1.73 2.51
C SER A 15 -12.84 -0.85 1.81
N GLY A 16 -12.68 0.47 1.96
CA GLY A 16 -12.92 1.43 0.89
C GLY A 16 -14.31 2.05 0.68
N ARG A 17 -15.36 1.74 1.45
CA ARG A 17 -16.60 2.56 1.46
C ARG A 17 -17.18 2.66 2.87
N GLN A 18 -17.39 3.89 3.34
CA GLN A 18 -18.00 4.20 4.63
C GLN A 18 -19.46 3.71 4.70
N GLY A 19 -19.80 3.02 5.80
CA GLY A 19 -21.15 2.60 6.17
C GLY A 19 -21.09 1.81 7.49
N GLY A 20 -21.78 2.28 8.53
CA GLY A 20 -21.64 1.88 9.93
C GLY A 20 -22.11 0.46 10.28
N TRP A 21 -21.28 -0.55 10.02
CA TRP A 21 -21.49 -1.93 10.47
C TRP A 21 -20.35 -2.35 11.41
N ARG A 22 -20.21 -1.71 12.58
CA ARG A 22 -19.08 -2.01 13.50
C ARG A 22 -19.39 -3.02 14.61
N ASN A 23 -20.66 -3.25 14.95
CA ASN A 23 -21.01 -4.12 16.09
C ASN A 23 -22.00 -5.21 15.64
N LEU A 24 -21.52 -6.28 15.01
CA LEU A 24 -22.32 -7.50 14.79
C LEU A 24 -21.54 -8.75 15.22
N CYS A 25 -22.11 -9.55 16.11
CA CYS A 25 -21.50 -10.79 16.57
C CYS A 25 -21.95 -11.96 15.70
N ILE A 26 -21.06 -12.43 14.83
CA ILE A 26 -21.23 -13.74 14.15
C ILE A 26 -20.43 -14.76 14.94
N VAL A 27 -21.12 -15.77 15.45
CA VAL A 27 -20.49 -16.88 16.16
C VAL A 27 -20.53 -18.11 15.28
N ARG A 28 -19.34 -18.57 14.85
CA ARG A 28 -19.22 -19.92 14.29
C ARG A 28 -19.17 -20.91 15.45
N ALA A 29 -20.12 -21.82 15.45
CA ALA A 29 -20.30 -22.84 16.47
C ALA A 29 -20.18 -24.23 15.83
N GLN A 30 -19.73 -25.22 16.59
CA GLN A 30 -20.01 -26.62 16.27
C GLN A 30 -21.08 -27.13 17.23
N ALA A 31 -22.28 -27.37 16.70
CA ALA A 31 -23.35 -28.03 17.45
C ALA A 31 -23.53 -29.44 16.87
N GLY A 32 -23.25 -30.47 17.66
CA GLY A 32 -23.40 -31.88 17.24
C GLY A 32 -22.45 -32.35 16.13
N GLY A 33 -21.30 -31.69 15.93
CA GLY A 33 -20.31 -32.07 14.92
C GLY A 33 -20.47 -31.41 13.54
N PHE A 34 -21.50 -30.58 13.34
CA PHE A 34 -21.67 -29.81 12.10
C PHE A 34 -21.31 -28.33 12.31
N PRO A 35 -20.65 -27.68 11.33
CA PRO A 35 -20.36 -26.24 11.40
C PRO A 35 -21.66 -25.44 11.26
N THR A 36 -22.13 -24.90 12.38
CA THR A 36 -23.34 -24.09 12.51
C THR A 36 -22.96 -22.63 12.60
N THR A 37 -23.57 -21.79 11.76
CA THR A 37 -23.36 -20.34 11.85
C THR A 37 -24.50 -19.73 12.65
N VAL A 38 -24.17 -19.16 13.81
CA VAL A 38 -25.13 -18.43 14.65
C VAL A 38 -24.97 -16.95 14.36
N VAL A 39 -26.06 -16.29 13.97
CA VAL A 39 -26.09 -14.85 13.72
C VAL A 39 -27.00 -14.21 14.75
N ASP A 40 -26.42 -13.34 15.56
CA ASP A 40 -27.15 -12.59 16.56
C ASP A 40 -27.67 -11.26 15.96
N LEU A 41 -28.99 -11.12 15.91
CA LEU A 41 -29.70 -9.96 15.37
C LEU A 41 -30.10 -8.96 16.47
N SER A 42 -29.67 -9.18 17.72
CA SER A 42 -29.99 -8.32 18.88
C SER A 42 -29.31 -6.95 18.87
N CYS A 43 -28.41 -6.67 17.91
CA CYS A 43 -27.72 -5.39 17.82
C CYS A 43 -28.69 -4.24 17.43
N PRO A 44 -28.45 -3.02 17.95
CA PRO A 44 -29.37 -1.88 17.81
C PRO A 44 -29.76 -1.44 16.38
N PRO A 45 -28.97 -1.66 15.30
CA PRO A 45 -29.42 -1.27 13.96
C PRO A 45 -30.55 -2.15 13.39
N PHE A 46 -30.99 -3.19 14.09
CA PHE A 46 -32.07 -4.08 13.64
C PHE A 46 -33.42 -3.86 14.32
N SER A 47 -33.46 -3.14 15.45
CA SER A 47 -34.68 -2.94 16.25
C SER A 47 -35.61 -1.83 15.76
N GLU A 48 -35.22 -1.01 14.78
CA GLU A 48 -36.03 0.12 14.31
C GLU A 48 -36.22 0.13 12.78
N GLY A 49 -37.44 -0.20 12.33
CA GLY A 49 -37.96 0.13 10.99
C GLY A 49 -37.73 -0.88 9.85
N ARG A 50 -38.62 -0.85 8.85
CA ARG A 50 -38.70 -1.78 7.68
C ARG A 50 -37.40 -1.94 6.85
N LEU A 51 -36.48 -0.98 6.90
CA LEU A 51 -35.18 -1.01 6.20
C LEU A 51 -34.17 -1.95 6.88
N SER A 52 -34.35 -2.21 8.17
CA SER A 52 -33.46 -3.09 8.94
C SER A 52 -33.60 -4.56 8.54
N LEU A 53 -34.83 -4.97 8.19
CA LEU A 53 -35.17 -6.32 7.75
C LEU A 53 -34.49 -6.72 6.43
N ILE A 54 -34.53 -5.83 5.45
CA ILE A 54 -33.96 -6.04 4.11
C ILE A 54 -32.43 -6.14 4.22
N SER A 55 -31.84 -5.33 5.09
CA SER A 55 -30.41 -5.32 5.35
C SER A 55 -29.96 -6.58 6.08
N ALA A 56 -30.74 -7.06 7.06
CA ALA A 56 -30.53 -8.34 7.72
C ALA A 56 -30.65 -9.51 6.73
N LEU A 57 -31.68 -9.52 5.88
CA LEU A 57 -31.92 -10.56 4.87
C LEU A 57 -30.82 -10.63 3.82
N LEU A 58 -30.39 -9.51 3.25
CA LEU A 58 -29.29 -9.45 2.29
C LEU A 58 -27.95 -9.82 2.92
N PHE A 59 -27.76 -9.52 4.21
CA PHE A 59 -26.57 -9.86 4.97
C PHE A 59 -26.51 -11.35 5.32
N VAL A 60 -27.59 -11.94 5.86
CA VAL A 60 -27.70 -13.39 6.12
C VAL A 60 -27.57 -14.15 4.80
N ALA A 61 -28.26 -13.70 3.75
CA ALA A 61 -28.13 -14.23 2.40
C ALA A 61 -26.68 -14.28 1.91
N ARG A 62 -25.91 -13.19 2.07
CA ARG A 62 -24.49 -13.12 1.66
C ARG A 62 -23.55 -13.92 2.55
N THR A 63 -23.81 -13.94 3.85
CA THR A 63 -22.88 -14.51 4.84
C THR A 63 -23.07 -16.02 5.00
N CYS A 64 -24.29 -16.50 4.74
CA CYS A 64 -24.65 -17.91 4.85
C CYS A 64 -24.57 -18.66 3.51
N VAL A 65 -24.16 -18.02 2.39
CA VAL A 65 -23.95 -18.72 1.10
C VAL A 65 -22.95 -19.87 1.29
N GLY A 66 -23.40 -21.08 0.99
CA GLY A 66 -22.57 -22.29 1.10
C GLY A 66 -22.44 -22.88 2.51
N LYS A 67 -23.18 -22.36 3.51
CA LYS A 67 -23.26 -22.93 4.86
C LYS A 67 -24.45 -23.87 4.98
N ARG A 68 -24.27 -25.04 5.60
CA ARG A 68 -25.31 -26.09 5.67
C ARG A 68 -26.38 -25.84 6.73
N ARG A 69 -26.04 -25.18 7.85
CA ARG A 69 -26.96 -24.97 8.98
C ARG A 69 -26.78 -23.58 9.59
N VAL A 70 -27.89 -22.85 9.74
CA VAL A 70 -27.92 -21.46 10.21
C VAL A 70 -28.92 -21.34 11.36
N VAL A 71 -28.50 -20.68 12.42
CA VAL A 71 -29.32 -20.37 13.57
C VAL A 71 -29.35 -18.85 13.74
N LEU A 72 -30.54 -18.28 13.78
CA LEU A 72 -30.75 -16.86 14.03
C LEU A 72 -31.28 -16.68 15.45
N VAL A 73 -30.73 -15.69 16.15
CA VAL A 73 -31.18 -15.32 17.49
C VAL A 73 -31.56 -13.85 17.47
N ASN A 74 -32.77 -13.53 17.93
CA ASN A 74 -33.25 -12.14 17.96
C ASN A 74 -32.95 -11.45 19.29
N GLY A 75 -33.22 -10.14 19.37
CA GLY A 75 -33.01 -9.32 20.59
C GLY A 75 -33.82 -9.72 21.82
N LYS A 76 -34.79 -10.63 21.68
CA LYS A 76 -35.57 -11.21 22.79
C LYS A 76 -35.03 -12.57 23.24
N GLY A 77 -34.06 -13.15 22.52
CA GLY A 77 -33.47 -14.45 22.80
C GLY A 77 -34.19 -15.63 22.14
N ASP A 78 -35.17 -15.39 21.27
CA ASP A 78 -35.84 -16.46 20.51
C ASP A 78 -34.92 -17.00 19.41
N VAL A 79 -34.98 -18.31 19.18
CA VAL A 79 -34.05 -19.03 18.31
C VAL A 79 -34.79 -19.66 17.14
N ALA A 80 -34.43 -19.26 15.92
CA ALA A 80 -34.93 -19.86 14.68
C ALA A 80 -33.81 -20.63 13.96
N GLU A 81 -34.05 -21.87 13.57
CA GLU A 81 -33.05 -22.76 12.97
C GLU A 81 -33.50 -23.24 11.59
N GLY A 82 -32.57 -23.29 10.63
CA GLY A 82 -32.82 -23.86 9.30
C GLY A 82 -31.58 -24.46 8.65
N GLU A 83 -31.79 -25.50 7.83
CA GLU A 83 -30.77 -26.08 6.96
C GLU A 83 -30.86 -25.50 5.54
N ILE A 84 -29.71 -25.16 4.97
CA ILE A 84 -29.59 -24.68 3.58
C ILE A 84 -28.87 -25.78 2.79
N ALA A 85 -29.60 -26.44 1.89
CA ALA A 85 -29.04 -27.54 1.10
C ALA A 85 -27.96 -27.03 0.13
N SER A 86 -26.78 -27.65 0.21
CA SER A 86 -25.56 -27.17 -0.46
C SER A 86 -25.55 -27.45 -1.98
N ALA A 87 -25.88 -26.45 -2.80
CA ALA A 87 -25.28 -26.18 -4.13
C ALA A 87 -26.03 -25.05 -4.84
N GLY A 88 -25.39 -23.90 -5.04
CA GLY A 88 -25.95 -22.77 -5.81
C GLY A 88 -27.18 -22.10 -5.15
N TRP A 89 -27.36 -20.81 -5.41
CA TRP A 89 -28.62 -20.15 -5.04
C TRP A 89 -29.73 -20.67 -5.95
N ASN A 90 -30.46 -21.70 -5.50
CA ASN A 90 -31.67 -22.18 -6.18
C ASN A 90 -32.92 -21.75 -5.39
N LEU A 91 -34.04 -21.55 -6.08
CA LEU A 91 -35.26 -20.94 -5.53
C LEU A 91 -35.73 -21.51 -4.18
N GLN A 92 -35.66 -22.84 -4.00
CA GLN A 92 -36.10 -23.51 -2.78
C GLN A 92 -35.28 -23.09 -1.55
N ASN A 93 -33.97 -22.81 -1.72
CA ASN A 93 -33.09 -22.37 -0.65
C ASN A 93 -33.37 -20.91 -0.23
N GLY A 94 -33.80 -20.07 -1.18
CA GLY A 94 -34.22 -18.69 -0.90
C GLY A 94 -35.49 -18.66 -0.03
N VAL A 95 -36.50 -19.47 -0.39
CA VAL A 95 -37.77 -19.54 0.36
C VAL A 95 -37.57 -20.08 1.78
N GLY A 96 -36.66 -21.04 1.98
CA GLY A 96 -36.29 -21.53 3.32
C GLY A 96 -35.64 -20.46 4.20
N LEU A 97 -34.71 -19.67 3.64
CA LEU A 97 -34.06 -18.58 4.36
C LEU A 97 -35.06 -17.47 4.74
N PHE A 98 -36.00 -17.14 3.84
CA PHE A 98 -37.05 -16.16 4.10
C PHE A 98 -37.98 -16.58 5.24
N LYS A 99 -38.37 -17.85 5.32
CA LYS A 99 -39.22 -18.36 6.42
C LYS A 99 -38.49 -18.31 7.78
N VAL A 100 -37.20 -18.63 7.80
CA VAL A 100 -36.39 -18.58 9.03
C VAL A 100 -36.18 -17.13 9.50
N CYS A 101 -35.97 -16.19 8.58
CA CYS A 101 -35.89 -14.78 8.92
C CYS A 101 -37.24 -14.19 9.35
N SER A 102 -38.35 -14.55 8.68
CA SER A 102 -39.73 -14.15 9.04
C SER A 102 -40.14 -14.63 10.45
N ALA A 103 -39.79 -15.87 10.81
CA ALA A 103 -40.00 -16.39 12.16
C ALA A 103 -39.13 -15.69 13.22
N ALA A 104 -37.91 -15.23 12.87
CA ALA A 104 -37.01 -14.56 13.81
C ALA A 104 -37.42 -13.10 14.13
N ILE A 105 -38.20 -12.48 13.25
CA ILE A 105 -38.66 -11.08 13.34
C ILE A 105 -40.16 -10.96 13.69
N ASP A 106 -40.86 -12.09 13.81
CA ASP A 106 -42.28 -12.18 14.20
C ASP A 106 -43.25 -11.50 13.20
N GLU A 107 -42.98 -11.56 11.90
CA GLU A 107 -43.87 -11.06 10.83
C GLU A 107 -44.30 -12.15 9.84
N ASP A 108 -45.62 -12.31 9.62
CA ASP A 108 -46.19 -13.21 8.60
C ASP A 108 -46.00 -12.62 7.19
N LEU A 109 -45.07 -13.19 6.42
CA LEU A 109 -44.73 -12.75 5.06
C LEU A 109 -45.00 -13.85 4.03
N GLU A 110 -45.68 -13.50 2.94
CA GLU A 110 -45.94 -14.42 1.82
C GLU A 110 -45.05 -14.10 0.62
N VAL A 111 -44.46 -15.15 0.03
CA VAL A 111 -43.56 -15.04 -1.12
C VAL A 111 -44.19 -15.71 -2.34
N TYR A 112 -44.37 -14.94 -3.41
CA TYR A 112 -44.94 -15.43 -4.66
C TYR A 112 -44.01 -15.18 -5.86
N SER A 113 -43.94 -16.16 -6.75
CA SER A 113 -43.24 -16.05 -8.03
C SER A 113 -44.23 -15.63 -9.11
N THR A 114 -44.00 -14.48 -9.75
CA THR A 114 -44.86 -14.01 -10.85
C THR A 114 -44.33 -14.40 -12.21
N ASN A 115 -43.01 -14.64 -12.33
CA ASN A 115 -42.32 -15.15 -13.52
C ASN A 115 -40.96 -15.77 -13.13
N PRO A 116 -40.37 -16.65 -13.98
CA PRO A 116 -39.01 -17.16 -13.74
C PRO A 116 -38.02 -16.01 -13.55
N GLY A 117 -37.33 -15.99 -12.41
CA GLY A 117 -36.38 -14.94 -12.07
C GLY A 117 -36.99 -13.68 -11.46
N VAL A 118 -38.31 -13.63 -11.18
CA VAL A 118 -39.00 -12.49 -10.56
C VAL A 118 -39.88 -12.92 -9.37
N TYR A 119 -39.44 -12.59 -8.16
CA TYR A 119 -40.15 -12.91 -6.90
C TYR A 119 -40.69 -11.65 -6.26
N GLN A 120 -41.92 -11.72 -5.74
CA GLN A 120 -42.58 -10.64 -5.03
C GLN A 120 -42.86 -11.07 -3.59
N LEU A 121 -42.54 -10.17 -2.65
CA LEU A 121 -42.85 -10.30 -1.23
C LEU A 121 -44.07 -9.45 -0.91
N LEU A 122 -45.07 -10.08 -0.32
CA LEU A 122 -46.29 -9.43 0.16
C LEU A 122 -46.28 -9.43 1.69
N GLY A 123 -46.71 -8.31 2.28
CA GLY A 123 -47.02 -8.27 3.71
C GLY A 123 -48.32 -9.02 4.01
N ALA A 124 -48.60 -9.28 5.29
CA ALA A 124 -49.86 -9.91 5.72
C ALA A 124 -51.14 -9.16 5.24
N ASP A 125 -51.03 -7.89 4.83
CA ASP A 125 -52.10 -7.09 4.23
C ASP A 125 -52.25 -7.27 2.70
N GLY A 126 -51.46 -8.18 2.11
CA GLY A 126 -51.44 -8.45 0.67
C GLY A 126 -50.74 -7.37 -0.16
N LYS A 127 -50.10 -6.36 0.46
CA LYS A 127 -49.39 -5.31 -0.28
C LYS A 127 -47.96 -5.72 -0.60
N LYS A 128 -47.54 -5.39 -1.82
CA LYS A 128 -46.19 -5.63 -2.32
C LYS A 128 -45.17 -4.78 -1.58
N LEU A 129 -44.37 -5.47 -0.77
CA LEU A 129 -43.29 -4.89 -0.01
C LEU A 129 -42.02 -4.80 -0.85
N PHE A 130 -41.74 -5.82 -1.67
CA PHE A 130 -40.50 -5.87 -2.45
C PHE A 130 -40.59 -6.79 -3.67
N GLN A 131 -39.75 -6.55 -4.68
CA GLN A 131 -39.60 -7.44 -5.85
C GLN A 131 -38.12 -7.70 -6.13
N LEU A 132 -37.73 -8.97 -6.13
CA LEU A 132 -36.37 -9.41 -6.46
C LEU A 132 -36.34 -9.92 -7.90
N LYS A 133 -35.44 -9.34 -8.72
CA LYS A 133 -35.19 -9.77 -10.10
C LYS A 133 -33.77 -10.32 -10.21
N LEU A 134 -33.62 -11.61 -10.52
CA LEU A 134 -32.31 -12.26 -10.63
C LEU A 134 -31.93 -12.41 -12.11
N ASN A 135 -30.84 -11.77 -12.53
CA ASN A 135 -30.28 -11.90 -13.88
C ASN A 135 -29.24 -13.01 -13.90
N TYR A 136 -29.56 -14.17 -14.45
CA TYR A 136 -28.59 -15.21 -14.77
C TYR A 136 -28.88 -15.76 -16.17
N GLU A 137 -27.86 -15.77 -17.02
CA GLU A 137 -27.86 -16.42 -18.33
C GLU A 137 -27.28 -17.84 -18.19
N SER A 138 -28.13 -18.86 -18.25
CA SER A 138 -27.78 -20.16 -18.85
C SER A 138 -29.06 -20.95 -19.18
N PRO A 139 -29.11 -21.69 -20.30
CA PRO A 139 -30.32 -22.33 -20.81
C PRO A 139 -30.51 -23.75 -20.23
N SER A 140 -31.78 -24.19 -20.24
CA SER A 140 -32.30 -25.52 -19.90
C SER A 140 -32.45 -25.83 -18.40
N HIS A 141 -33.67 -25.70 -17.89
CA HIS A 141 -34.40 -26.69 -17.06
C HIS A 141 -35.80 -26.13 -16.77
N SER A 142 -36.82 -26.66 -17.46
CA SER A 142 -38.23 -26.45 -17.14
C SER A 142 -38.59 -27.30 -15.92
N PHE A 143 -38.92 -26.68 -14.80
CA PHE A 143 -39.49 -27.40 -13.65
C PHE A 143 -41.01 -27.49 -13.79
N GLU A 144 -41.53 -28.72 -13.81
CA GLU A 144 -42.96 -29.02 -13.69
C GLU A 144 -43.49 -28.68 -12.28
N ARG A 145 -44.80 -28.47 -12.22
CA ARG A 145 -45.51 -27.64 -11.23
C ARG A 145 -45.85 -28.35 -9.90
N GLU A 146 -45.25 -29.49 -9.57
CA GLU A 146 -45.79 -30.40 -8.53
C GLU A 146 -45.02 -30.53 -7.21
N GLU A 147 -43.79 -30.03 -7.05
CA GLU A 147 -43.04 -30.21 -5.78
C GLU A 147 -43.11 -29.01 -4.81
N LEU A 148 -44.32 -28.61 -4.44
CA LEU A 148 -44.56 -27.74 -3.28
C LEU A 148 -45.79 -28.24 -2.49
N THR A 149 -45.65 -29.37 -1.78
CA THR A 149 -46.59 -29.68 -0.69
C THR A 149 -45.97 -30.52 0.43
N LYS A 150 -46.29 -30.11 1.67
CA LYS A 150 -46.26 -30.83 2.95
C LYS A 150 -44.98 -30.83 3.78
N ILE A 151 -44.93 -29.85 4.67
CA ILE A 151 -44.44 -29.99 6.04
C ILE A 151 -45.50 -30.77 6.85
N HIS A 152 -45.13 -31.77 7.65
CA HIS A 152 -45.64 -31.91 9.03
C HIS A 152 -44.79 -32.81 9.93
N LEU A 153 -44.79 -32.39 11.19
CA LEU A 153 -44.08 -32.80 12.39
C LEU A 153 -44.27 -34.26 12.85
N ASN A 154 -43.20 -34.78 13.44
CA ASN A 154 -43.08 -35.67 14.62
C ASN A 154 -44.16 -36.70 14.98
N SER A 155 -43.61 -37.87 15.33
CA SER A 155 -44.09 -38.93 16.23
C SER A 155 -44.95 -40.04 15.62
N LEU A 156 -44.72 -41.25 16.15
CA LEU A 156 -45.44 -42.53 15.95
C LEU A 156 -44.76 -43.50 14.96
N PHE A 157 -43.80 -44.28 15.47
CA PHE A 157 -43.63 -45.75 15.34
C PHE A 157 -42.15 -46.14 15.51
N PRO A 158 -41.76 -46.81 16.61
CA PRO A 158 -40.45 -47.42 16.75
C PRO A 158 -40.43 -48.77 16.02
N GLY A 159 -39.44 -48.97 15.13
CA GLY A 159 -39.06 -50.28 14.59
C GLY A 159 -39.74 -50.70 13.28
N VAL A 160 -39.13 -50.36 12.13
CA VAL A 160 -39.14 -51.15 10.87
C VAL A 160 -37.85 -50.82 10.11
N GLU A 161 -37.05 -51.82 9.74
CA GLU A 161 -35.79 -51.65 8.98
C GLU A 161 -36.01 -51.59 7.46
N PRO A 162 -35.25 -50.77 6.72
CA PRO A 162 -35.33 -50.69 5.26
C PRO A 162 -34.42 -51.73 4.61
N GLY A 163 -35.01 -52.88 4.28
CA GLY A 163 -34.38 -53.93 3.49
C GLY A 163 -35.34 -54.54 2.48
N GLN A 164 -36.01 -53.75 1.62
CA GLN A 164 -36.83 -54.30 0.53
C GLN A 164 -36.88 -53.40 -0.72
N VAL A 165 -36.05 -53.81 -1.68
CA VAL A 165 -36.33 -53.96 -3.13
C VAL A 165 -35.64 -52.99 -4.12
N PRO A 166 -35.04 -53.53 -5.21
CA PRO A 166 -33.89 -52.93 -5.91
C PRO A 166 -34.04 -52.74 -7.45
N SER A 167 -33.06 -52.03 -8.04
CA SER A 167 -32.43 -52.25 -9.39
C SER A 167 -33.29 -52.05 -10.68
N VAL A 168 -32.82 -51.52 -11.83
CA VAL A 168 -31.86 -52.09 -12.82
C VAL A 168 -31.72 -51.16 -14.07
N ILE A 169 -30.46 -50.87 -14.47
CA ILE A 169 -29.79 -50.87 -15.82
C ILE A 169 -30.34 -50.11 -17.05
N ALA A 170 -29.50 -49.26 -17.69
CA ALA A 170 -28.93 -49.49 -19.05
C ALA A 170 -27.84 -48.46 -19.45
N LEU A 171 -26.70 -49.02 -19.88
CA LEU A 171 -25.51 -48.41 -20.45
C LEU A 171 -25.60 -48.35 -21.98
N SER A 172 -25.26 -47.21 -22.60
CA SER A 172 -24.54 -47.15 -23.89
C SER A 172 -24.26 -45.69 -24.30
N GLU A 173 -22.99 -45.42 -24.66
CA GLU A 173 -22.37 -44.16 -25.17
C GLU A 173 -21.39 -43.52 -24.15
N LEU A 174 -20.14 -43.98 -24.11
CA LEU A 174 -18.98 -43.62 -24.96
C LEU A 174 -18.15 -42.45 -24.38
N LYS A 175 -16.88 -42.79 -24.11
CA LYS A 175 -15.67 -41.96 -24.17
C LYS A 175 -15.55 -40.77 -23.22
N GLY A 176 -14.60 -40.89 -22.30
CA GLY A 176 -13.95 -39.76 -21.64
C GLY A 176 -14.32 -39.60 -20.17
N PHE A 177 -13.73 -40.41 -19.29
CA PHE A 177 -13.76 -40.12 -17.85
C PHE A 177 -12.40 -40.35 -17.21
N GLY A 178 -11.82 -39.24 -16.75
CA GLY A 178 -10.72 -39.21 -15.78
C GLY A 178 -11.23 -39.38 -14.34
N PRO A 179 -10.31 -39.44 -13.36
CA PRO A 179 -10.58 -39.88 -12.00
C PRO A 179 -11.23 -38.75 -11.17
N LYS A 180 -12.57 -38.65 -11.19
CA LYS A 180 -13.35 -37.88 -10.19
C LYS A 180 -14.72 -38.49 -9.83
N SER A 181 -15.05 -39.69 -10.32
CA SER A 181 -16.40 -40.26 -10.17
C SER A 181 -16.52 -41.47 -9.23
N ALA A 182 -15.46 -41.83 -8.49
CA ALA A 182 -15.52 -42.94 -7.52
C ALA A 182 -16.03 -42.53 -6.12
N SER A 183 -16.00 -41.25 -5.75
CA SER A 183 -16.17 -40.81 -4.35
C SER A 183 -17.62 -40.61 -3.88
N ARG A 184 -18.63 -41.17 -4.57
CA ARG A 184 -20.04 -40.84 -4.29
C ARG A 184 -21.00 -42.00 -3.99
N LYS A 185 -20.52 -43.24 -3.82
CA LYS A 185 -21.39 -44.38 -3.46
C LYS A 185 -20.75 -45.31 -2.44
N MET A 186 -20.70 -44.93 -1.17
CA MET A 186 -20.54 -45.83 -0.02
C MET A 186 -21.35 -45.25 1.12
N GLN A 187 -22.41 -45.93 1.57
CA GLN A 187 -23.29 -45.40 2.62
C GLN A 187 -23.32 -46.25 3.90
N ASN A 188 -22.97 -47.56 3.90
CA ASN A 188 -23.02 -48.38 5.13
C ASN A 188 -21.76 -49.27 5.36
N PHE A 189 -21.53 -49.65 6.63
CA PHE A 189 -20.36 -50.40 7.13
C PHE A 189 -20.17 -51.81 6.52
N ALA A 190 -21.24 -52.46 6.06
CA ALA A 190 -21.17 -53.76 5.40
C ALA A 190 -20.47 -53.68 4.02
N ASP A 191 -20.60 -52.55 3.32
CA ASP A 191 -19.94 -52.32 2.03
C ASP A 191 -18.42 -52.12 2.20
N VAL A 192 -18.00 -51.64 3.37
CA VAL A 192 -16.58 -51.44 3.72
C VAL A 192 -15.88 -52.76 4.04
N ASN A 193 -16.57 -53.68 4.75
CA ASN A 193 -16.01 -55.01 5.04
C ASN A 193 -15.95 -55.90 3.78
N GLN A 194 -16.94 -55.83 2.89
CA GLN A 194 -16.91 -56.54 1.61
C GLN A 194 -15.81 -55.99 0.70
N LEU A 195 -15.60 -54.67 0.67
CA LEU A 195 -14.50 -54.03 -0.05
C LEU A 195 -13.14 -54.41 0.56
N LEU A 196 -13.01 -54.49 1.88
CA LEU A 196 -11.79 -54.92 2.56
C LEU A 196 -11.46 -56.39 2.24
N GLU A 197 -12.44 -57.29 2.21
CA GLU A 197 -12.23 -58.69 1.79
C GLU A 197 -11.87 -58.80 0.30
N ASP A 198 -12.50 -58.01 -0.57
CA ASP A 198 -12.22 -58.01 -2.01
C ASP A 198 -10.87 -57.35 -2.32
N VAL A 199 -10.48 -56.34 -1.55
CA VAL A 199 -9.15 -55.72 -1.57
C VAL A 199 -8.12 -56.71 -1.07
N LEU A 200 -8.34 -57.41 0.05
CA LEU A 200 -7.45 -58.46 0.57
C LEU A 200 -7.28 -59.62 -0.42
N LYS A 201 -8.34 -60.06 -1.09
CA LYS A 201 -8.28 -61.08 -2.17
C LYS A 201 -7.55 -60.57 -3.42
N SER A 202 -7.60 -59.27 -3.70
CA SER A 202 -6.87 -58.65 -4.82
C SER A 202 -5.39 -58.35 -4.51
N VAL A 203 -5.06 -58.14 -3.24
CA VAL A 203 -3.73 -57.79 -2.73
C VAL A 203 -2.74 -58.96 -2.80
N GLN A 204 -3.21 -60.21 -2.77
CA GLN A 204 -2.34 -61.38 -2.99
C GLN A 204 -1.76 -61.48 -4.42
N LYS A 205 -2.14 -60.61 -5.37
CA LYS A 205 -1.65 -60.68 -6.77
C LYS A 205 -0.77 -59.54 -7.27
N LYS A 206 -0.70 -58.36 -6.62
CA LYS A 206 0.19 -57.23 -7.05
C LYS A 206 0.57 -56.26 -5.90
N PRO A 207 1.86 -56.08 -5.57
CA PRO A 207 2.32 -55.30 -4.39
C PRO A 207 2.36 -53.77 -4.54
N ALA A 208 2.20 -53.19 -5.73
CA ALA A 208 2.30 -51.74 -5.95
C ALA A 208 1.10 -50.89 -5.45
N LYS A 209 0.10 -51.51 -4.81
CA LYS A 209 -1.08 -50.81 -4.26
C LYS A 209 -1.09 -50.68 -2.73
N LEU A 210 -0.02 -51.12 -2.06
CA LEU A 210 0.10 -51.09 -0.60
C LEU A 210 0.27 -49.66 -0.04
N ASN A 211 0.99 -48.78 -0.74
CA ASN A 211 1.33 -47.43 -0.26
C ASN A 211 0.12 -46.47 -0.22
N VAL A 212 -0.87 -46.68 -1.08
CA VAL A 212 -2.08 -45.82 -1.13
C VAL A 212 -3.08 -46.21 -0.04
N ALA A 213 -3.20 -47.50 0.28
CA ALA A 213 -4.13 -47.98 1.30
C ALA A 213 -3.65 -47.70 2.74
N ILE A 214 -2.34 -47.64 2.96
CA ILE A 214 -1.73 -47.26 4.25
C ILE A 214 -1.95 -45.76 4.51
N ALA A 215 -1.77 -44.90 3.49
CA ALA A 215 -1.99 -43.46 3.60
C ALA A 215 -3.46 -43.12 3.94
N GLU A 216 -4.42 -43.77 3.30
CA GLU A 216 -5.86 -43.53 3.55
C GLU A 216 -6.33 -44.09 4.90
N SER A 217 -5.73 -45.18 5.39
CA SER A 217 -6.06 -45.78 6.70
C SER A 217 -5.46 -44.99 7.87
N SER A 218 -4.23 -44.46 7.72
CA SER A 218 -3.60 -43.56 8.70
C SER A 218 -4.32 -42.20 8.77
N GLU A 219 -4.77 -41.66 7.63
CA GLU A 219 -5.58 -40.44 7.57
C GLU A 219 -6.93 -40.63 8.27
N THR A 220 -7.50 -41.84 8.27
CA THR A 220 -8.79 -42.13 8.94
C THR A 220 -8.63 -42.44 10.44
N LEU A 221 -7.51 -43.05 10.86
CA LEU A 221 -7.19 -43.35 12.26
C LEU A 221 -6.78 -42.10 13.05
N VAL A 222 -5.96 -41.22 12.47
CA VAL A 222 -5.56 -39.93 13.07
C VAL A 222 -6.78 -39.02 13.25
N ARG A 223 -7.67 -38.98 12.24
CA ARG A 223 -8.92 -38.21 12.33
C ARG A 223 -9.86 -38.72 13.42
N ARG A 224 -9.88 -40.03 13.68
CA ARG A 224 -10.71 -40.64 14.74
C ARG A 224 -10.08 -40.55 16.13
N SER A 225 -8.75 -40.59 16.26
CA SER A 225 -8.08 -40.37 17.55
C SER A 225 -8.23 -38.92 18.01
N GLU A 226 -8.09 -37.96 17.09
CA GLU A 226 -8.32 -36.53 17.35
C GLU A 226 -9.80 -36.24 17.67
N GLU A 227 -10.76 -36.93 17.03
CA GLU A 227 -12.19 -36.79 17.35
C GLU A 227 -12.60 -37.37 18.72
N ILE A 228 -11.84 -38.31 19.28
CA ILE A 228 -12.11 -38.92 20.59
C ILE A 228 -11.43 -38.11 21.71
N GLU A 229 -10.20 -37.62 21.53
CA GLU A 229 -9.50 -36.74 22.49
C GLU A 229 -10.22 -35.40 22.71
N ILE A 230 -10.89 -34.88 21.67
CA ILE A 230 -11.63 -33.61 21.76
C ILE A 230 -12.96 -33.76 22.53
N ARG A 231 -13.48 -34.99 22.73
CA ARG A 231 -14.83 -35.22 23.30
C ARG A 231 -14.94 -35.34 24.82
N GLU A 232 -13.87 -35.65 25.58
CA GLU A 232 -13.97 -35.86 27.04
C GLU A 232 -13.09 -34.96 27.92
N GLY A 233 -12.77 -33.76 27.45
CA GLY A 233 -12.19 -32.69 28.28
C GLY A 233 -13.17 -31.99 29.24
N LYS A 234 -14.37 -32.53 29.50
CA LYS A 234 -15.36 -31.95 30.44
C LYS A 234 -16.06 -33.00 31.30
N GLY A 235 -15.30 -33.55 32.26
CA GLY A 235 -15.74 -33.99 33.59
C GLY A 235 -16.92 -34.97 33.72
N GLN A 236 -16.60 -36.27 33.81
CA GLN A 236 -17.03 -37.17 34.90
C GLN A 236 -16.22 -38.49 34.83
N ASN A 237 -15.73 -38.95 35.99
CA ASN A 237 -14.89 -40.17 36.14
C ASN A 237 -15.65 -41.45 35.72
N VAL A 238 -15.17 -42.11 34.66
CA VAL A 238 -15.31 -43.56 34.45
C VAL A 238 -13.95 -44.09 34.00
N ASP A 239 -13.50 -45.19 34.63
CA ASP A 239 -12.18 -45.79 34.43
C ASP A 239 -12.16 -46.61 33.12
N VAL A 240 -11.60 -46.03 32.05
CA VAL A 240 -11.47 -46.64 30.71
C VAL A 240 -10.08 -47.27 30.51
N GLY A 241 -9.33 -47.51 31.59
CA GLY A 241 -8.00 -48.11 31.55
C GLY A 241 -7.96 -49.52 30.98
N ASP A 242 -9.02 -50.32 31.16
CA ASP A 242 -8.96 -51.77 30.92
C ASP A 242 -9.55 -52.25 29.58
N VAL A 243 -10.23 -51.40 28.81
CA VAL A 243 -10.86 -51.81 27.53
C VAL A 243 -10.11 -51.27 26.30
N LEU A 244 -9.40 -50.14 26.41
CA LEU A 244 -8.67 -49.53 25.30
C LEU A 244 -7.19 -49.95 25.21
N SER A 245 -6.59 -50.52 26.27
CA SER A 245 -5.18 -50.94 26.23
C SER A 245 -4.96 -52.11 25.26
N ASP A 246 -5.85 -53.09 25.24
CA ASP A 246 -5.54 -54.36 24.55
C ASP A 246 -5.77 -54.30 23.04
N GLN A 247 -6.74 -53.50 22.58
CA GLN A 247 -7.01 -53.32 21.14
C GLN A 247 -6.03 -52.36 20.47
N VAL A 248 -5.68 -51.25 21.13
CA VAL A 248 -4.70 -50.29 20.61
C VAL A 248 -3.31 -50.90 20.65
N VAL A 249 -2.92 -51.61 21.72
CA VAL A 249 -1.64 -52.33 21.75
C VAL A 249 -1.61 -53.45 20.71
N SER A 250 -2.72 -54.15 20.46
CA SER A 250 -2.78 -55.17 19.40
C SER A 250 -2.57 -54.61 17.99
N GLU A 251 -3.17 -53.45 17.67
CA GLU A 251 -2.99 -52.82 16.35
C GLU A 251 -1.65 -52.08 16.22
N THR A 252 -1.17 -51.47 17.30
CA THR A 252 0.15 -50.80 17.32
C THR A 252 1.27 -51.82 17.20
N VAL A 253 1.17 -52.97 17.87
CA VAL A 253 2.13 -54.08 17.72
C VAL A 253 2.03 -54.75 16.34
N LYS A 254 0.86 -54.74 15.68
CA LYS A 254 0.73 -55.19 14.28
C LYS A 254 1.38 -54.20 13.30
N LEU A 255 1.24 -52.90 13.55
CA LEU A 255 1.88 -51.84 12.76
C LEU A 255 3.40 -51.80 12.98
N GLU A 256 3.87 -51.93 14.22
CA GLU A 256 5.30 -52.04 14.54
C GLU A 256 5.92 -53.31 13.95
N ASN A 257 5.20 -54.45 13.93
CA ASN A 257 5.67 -55.67 13.27
C ASN A 257 5.60 -55.59 11.73
N GLN A 258 4.82 -54.68 11.16
CA GLN A 258 4.81 -54.39 9.72
C GLN A 258 5.87 -53.35 9.32
N LEU A 259 6.22 -52.43 10.22
CA LEU A 259 7.24 -51.40 10.04
C LEU A 259 8.66 -51.89 10.36
N SER A 260 8.82 -52.90 11.22
CA SER A 260 10.12 -53.50 11.58
C SER A 260 10.79 -54.28 10.44
N GLY A 261 10.10 -54.46 9.30
CA GLY A 261 10.65 -55.04 8.08
C GLY A 261 11.19 -54.03 7.05
N LEU A 262 11.09 -52.72 7.31
CA LEU A 262 11.53 -51.67 6.39
C LEU A 262 12.90 -51.13 6.79
N THR A 263 13.75 -50.87 5.80
CA THR A 263 15.09 -50.30 6.03
C THR A 263 15.01 -48.79 6.29
N ASP A 264 15.97 -48.21 7.03
CA ASP A 264 15.98 -46.77 7.37
C ASP A 264 15.85 -45.85 6.13
N LYS A 265 16.39 -46.28 4.98
CA LYS A 265 16.22 -45.56 3.70
C LYS A 265 14.77 -45.48 3.22
N GLN A 266 13.97 -46.52 3.48
CA GLN A 266 12.55 -46.58 3.07
C GLN A 266 11.67 -45.74 4.01
N LEU A 267 12.04 -45.64 5.29
CA LEU A 267 11.39 -44.76 6.26
C LEU A 267 11.64 -43.28 5.93
N VAL A 268 12.88 -42.91 5.60
CA VAL A 268 13.24 -41.53 5.22
C VAL A 268 12.52 -41.07 3.93
N ALA A 269 12.38 -41.96 2.94
CA ALA A 269 11.65 -41.66 1.70
C ALA A 269 10.15 -41.42 1.93
N ALA A 270 9.53 -42.21 2.82
CA ALA A 270 8.12 -42.05 3.16
C ALA A 270 7.84 -40.74 3.92
N PHE A 271 8.75 -40.32 4.81
CA PHE A 271 8.65 -39.04 5.51
C PHE A 271 8.87 -37.81 4.61
N ALA A 272 9.72 -37.94 3.58
CA ALA A 272 9.95 -36.88 2.60
C ALA A 272 8.73 -36.64 1.69
N GLU A 273 8.05 -37.70 1.24
CA GLU A 273 6.84 -37.58 0.41
C GLU A 273 5.65 -36.97 1.18
N MET A 274 5.44 -37.37 2.44
CA MET A 274 4.40 -36.80 3.31
C MET A 274 4.58 -35.29 3.57
N ARG A 275 5.84 -34.83 3.71
CA ARG A 275 6.13 -33.39 3.87
C ARG A 275 5.89 -32.57 2.61
N SER A 276 6.16 -33.13 1.42
CA SER A 276 5.96 -32.41 0.15
C SER A 276 4.48 -32.18 -0.16
N ALA A 277 3.61 -33.17 0.12
CA ALA A 277 2.17 -33.09 -0.12
C ALA A 277 1.46 -32.07 0.81
N SER A 278 1.95 -31.93 2.05
CA SER A 278 1.43 -30.96 3.02
C SER A 278 1.75 -29.51 2.62
N ASN A 279 2.96 -29.26 2.11
CA ASN A 279 3.41 -27.94 1.66
C ASN A 279 2.73 -27.47 0.35
N GLU A 280 2.45 -28.37 -0.59
CA GLU A 280 1.69 -28.04 -1.81
C GLU A 280 0.22 -27.67 -1.53
N THR A 281 -0.36 -28.23 -0.46
CA THR A 281 -1.75 -28.00 -0.09
C THR A 281 -1.91 -26.65 0.61
N LEU A 282 -1.00 -26.33 1.53
CA LEU A 282 -0.94 -25.03 2.22
C LEU A 282 -0.69 -23.84 1.27
N SER A 283 0.11 -24.04 0.22
CA SER A 283 0.42 -23.02 -0.78
C SER A 283 -0.74 -22.77 -1.78
N ARG A 284 -1.56 -23.79 -2.08
CA ARG A 284 -2.75 -23.65 -2.94
C ARG A 284 -3.92 -22.94 -2.26
N GLU A 285 -4.07 -23.09 -0.94
CA GLU A 285 -5.08 -22.36 -0.17
C GLU A 285 -4.72 -20.88 -0.02
N ARG A 286 -3.44 -20.54 0.19
CA ARG A 286 -2.98 -19.15 0.35
C ARG A 286 -3.03 -18.32 -0.94
N ARG A 287 -2.92 -18.94 -2.12
CA ARG A 287 -3.04 -18.26 -3.44
C ARG A 287 -4.46 -17.74 -3.76
N ARG A 288 -5.48 -18.14 -3.00
CA ARG A 288 -6.89 -17.77 -3.26
C ARG A 288 -7.35 -16.51 -2.52
N GLU A 289 -6.58 -15.99 -1.57
CA GLU A 289 -6.90 -14.76 -0.82
C GLU A 289 -5.97 -13.61 -1.30
N GLY A 290 -6.54 -12.50 -1.77
CA GLY A 290 -5.81 -11.44 -2.50
C GLY A 290 -5.18 -10.33 -1.65
N ALA A 291 -4.19 -9.65 -2.26
CA ALA A 291 -3.32 -8.54 -1.82
C ALA A 291 -2.12 -8.96 -0.94
N ASP A 292 -0.98 -9.22 -1.61
CA ASP A 292 0.27 -9.71 -1.01
C ASP A 292 1.05 -8.58 -0.34
N ASN A 293 0.89 -8.45 0.99
CA ASN A 293 1.46 -7.39 1.84
C ASN A 293 2.57 -7.93 2.76
N ARG A 294 3.31 -8.96 2.32
CA ARG A 294 4.39 -9.61 3.10
C ARG A 294 5.68 -8.78 3.11
N LYS A 295 6.41 -8.78 4.22
CA LYS A 295 7.72 -8.13 4.37
C LYS A 295 8.77 -8.82 3.49
N GLU A 296 9.80 -8.10 3.04
CA GLU A 296 10.88 -8.67 2.20
C GLU A 296 12.23 -8.63 2.94
N ILE A 297 13.11 -9.61 2.67
CA ILE A 297 14.49 -9.68 3.15
C ILE A 297 15.45 -9.84 1.96
N TYR A 298 16.59 -9.16 2.02
CA TYR A 298 17.64 -9.19 0.99
C TYR A 298 18.86 -9.95 1.51
N LEU A 299 19.23 -11.03 0.84
CA LEU A 299 20.35 -11.90 1.24
C LEU A 299 21.47 -11.73 0.21
N VAL A 300 22.62 -11.22 0.63
CA VAL A 300 23.75 -10.90 -0.24
C VAL A 300 24.81 -11.99 -0.15
N ASP A 301 25.13 -12.61 -1.29
CA ASP A 301 26.29 -13.50 -1.44
C ASP A 301 27.58 -12.67 -1.54
N ALA A 302 28.30 -12.56 -0.41
CA ALA A 302 29.39 -11.60 -0.27
C ALA A 302 30.57 -11.95 -1.17
N MET A 303 31.03 -13.21 -1.16
CA MET A 303 32.23 -13.61 -1.89
C MET A 303 32.03 -13.47 -3.40
N ASN A 304 30.88 -13.88 -3.94
CA ASN A 304 30.56 -13.74 -5.37
C ASN A 304 30.64 -12.28 -5.83
N LEU A 305 30.15 -11.34 -5.02
CA LEU A 305 30.10 -9.92 -5.37
C LEU A 305 31.41 -9.18 -5.08
N ILE A 306 32.15 -9.52 -4.02
CA ILE A 306 33.48 -8.91 -3.72
C ILE A 306 34.47 -9.24 -4.84
N PHE A 307 34.50 -10.49 -5.32
CA PHE A 307 35.33 -10.87 -6.46
C PHE A 307 35.03 -10.03 -7.71
N ARG A 308 33.74 -9.79 -7.98
CA ARG A 308 33.31 -8.95 -9.12
C ARG A 308 33.62 -7.48 -8.90
N ALA A 309 33.55 -7.00 -7.66
CA ALA A 309 33.94 -5.64 -7.30
C ALA A 309 35.44 -5.44 -7.55
N TYR A 310 36.28 -6.39 -7.12
CA TYR A 310 37.74 -6.40 -7.31
C TYR A 310 38.15 -6.29 -8.78
N TYR A 311 37.59 -7.12 -9.67
CA TYR A 311 37.93 -7.03 -11.09
C TYR A 311 37.40 -5.75 -11.77
N SER A 312 36.40 -5.10 -11.18
CA SER A 312 35.86 -3.82 -11.67
C SER A 312 36.51 -2.57 -11.06
N SER A 313 37.18 -2.69 -9.90
CA SER A 313 37.80 -1.57 -9.18
C SER A 313 39.14 -1.14 -9.79
N SER A 314 39.73 -1.95 -10.68
CA SER A 314 40.90 -1.62 -11.51
C SER A 314 40.74 -0.36 -12.41
N LYS A 315 39.53 0.23 -12.45
CA LYS A 315 39.18 1.46 -13.19
C LYS A 315 38.88 2.68 -12.31
N THR A 316 38.94 2.57 -10.98
CA THR A 316 38.64 3.70 -10.07
C THR A 316 39.90 4.23 -9.39
N ASN A 317 40.21 5.52 -9.59
CA ASN A 317 41.34 6.25 -8.99
C ASN A 317 41.12 6.57 -7.49
N LEU A 318 40.74 5.59 -6.68
CA LEU A 318 40.56 5.74 -5.23
C LEU A 318 41.80 5.17 -4.52
N SER A 319 42.89 5.94 -4.48
CA SER A 319 44.10 5.58 -3.73
C SER A 319 44.01 6.04 -2.28
N SER A 320 44.24 5.13 -1.33
CA SER A 320 44.52 5.44 0.08
C SER A 320 45.90 6.11 0.21
N ALA A 321 46.04 7.06 1.14
CA ALA A 321 47.28 7.79 1.38
C ALA A 321 48.37 6.85 1.94
N GLY A 322 49.17 6.24 1.06
CA GLY A 322 50.40 5.54 1.40
C GLY A 322 50.28 4.17 2.08
N LYS A 323 49.07 3.64 2.32
CA LYS A 323 48.82 2.26 2.77
C LYS A 323 48.06 1.51 1.68
N GLU A 324 48.52 0.33 1.26
CA GLU A 324 47.85 -0.55 0.29
C GLU A 324 46.55 -1.15 0.87
N LEU A 325 45.46 -0.36 0.95
CA LEU A 325 44.17 -0.78 1.48
C LEU A 325 43.19 -1.08 0.33
N PRO A 326 42.39 -2.16 0.38
CA PRO A 326 41.47 -2.55 -0.70
C PRO A 326 40.18 -1.70 -0.74
N PHE A 327 40.25 -0.41 -0.37
CA PHE A 327 39.08 0.47 -0.22
C PHE A 327 38.27 0.62 -1.51
N GLY A 328 38.92 0.67 -2.68
CA GLY A 328 38.22 0.74 -3.97
C GLY A 328 37.29 -0.46 -4.21
N THR A 329 37.69 -1.66 -3.78
CA THR A 329 36.87 -2.87 -3.89
C THR A 329 35.69 -2.83 -2.92
N VAL A 330 35.93 -2.42 -1.67
CA VAL A 330 34.89 -2.26 -0.63
C VAL A 330 33.84 -1.23 -1.07
N PHE A 331 34.30 -0.08 -1.57
CA PHE A 331 33.42 0.99 -2.04
C PHE A 331 32.54 0.56 -3.21
N VAL A 332 33.11 -0.11 -4.23
CA VAL A 332 32.34 -0.61 -5.38
C VAL A 332 31.32 -1.68 -4.96
N PHE A 333 31.68 -2.54 -4.01
CA PHE A 333 30.78 -3.55 -3.44
C PHE A 333 29.56 -2.89 -2.78
N PHE A 334 29.76 -1.98 -1.82
CA PHE A 334 28.66 -1.32 -1.12
C PHE A 334 27.84 -0.41 -2.02
N ARG A 335 28.48 0.35 -2.92
CA ARG A 335 27.76 1.19 -3.89
C ARG A 335 26.77 0.38 -4.72
N ARG A 336 27.15 -0.81 -5.18
CA ARG A 336 26.28 -1.70 -5.96
C ARG A 336 25.12 -2.22 -5.13
N ILE A 337 25.38 -2.68 -3.91
CA ILE A 337 24.36 -3.25 -3.02
C ILE A 337 23.37 -2.17 -2.57
N LEU A 338 23.87 -1.03 -2.10
CA LEU A 338 23.02 0.08 -1.63
C LEU A 338 22.18 0.66 -2.77
N ARG A 339 22.71 0.73 -3.99
CA ARG A 339 21.96 1.13 -5.18
C ARG A 339 20.87 0.13 -5.55
N LEU A 340 21.19 -1.17 -5.54
CA LEU A 340 20.20 -2.22 -5.75
C LEU A 340 19.05 -2.13 -4.75
N ILE A 341 19.38 -1.97 -3.46
CA ILE A 341 18.39 -1.82 -2.40
C ILE A 341 17.57 -0.55 -2.63
N GLY A 342 18.19 0.57 -3.01
CA GLY A 342 17.47 1.80 -3.35
C GLY A 342 16.53 1.67 -4.57
N ASP A 343 16.90 0.85 -5.56
CA ASP A 343 16.15 0.68 -6.80
C ASP A 343 15.00 -0.36 -6.68
N TYR A 344 15.17 -1.41 -5.86
CA TYR A 344 14.23 -2.54 -5.73
C TYR A 344 13.45 -2.56 -4.41
N ALA A 345 13.95 -1.91 -3.37
CA ALA A 345 13.45 -1.99 -2.00
C ALA A 345 13.04 -0.63 -1.42
N GLY A 346 12.10 -0.64 -0.47
CA GLY A 346 11.98 0.44 0.51
C GLY A 346 13.21 0.43 1.43
N ARG A 347 13.72 1.60 1.80
CA ARG A 347 15.04 1.75 2.44
C ARG A 347 15.15 1.15 3.86
N ASP A 348 14.02 0.76 4.46
CA ASP A 348 13.91 0.13 5.79
C ASP A 348 13.86 -1.40 5.76
N LEU A 349 14.07 -2.04 4.60
CA LEU A 349 13.99 -3.50 4.50
C LEU A 349 15.25 -4.20 5.06
N PRO A 350 15.11 -5.36 5.73
CA PRO A 350 16.23 -6.16 6.21
C PRO A 350 17.20 -6.59 5.10
N VAL A 351 18.50 -6.33 5.31
CA VAL A 351 19.59 -6.72 4.41
C VAL A 351 20.62 -7.48 5.24
N VAL A 352 20.99 -8.68 4.79
CA VAL A 352 21.99 -9.52 5.45
C VAL A 352 23.08 -9.90 4.46
N ILE A 353 24.34 -9.58 4.80
CA ILE A 353 25.51 -9.98 4.02
C ILE A 353 26.05 -11.31 4.52
N VAL A 354 26.11 -12.33 3.67
CA VAL A 354 26.50 -13.68 4.06
C VAL A 354 27.88 -14.03 3.51
N PHE A 355 28.78 -14.46 4.39
CA PHE A 355 30.15 -14.85 4.09
C PHE A 355 30.35 -16.36 4.20
N ASP A 356 31.34 -16.89 3.48
CA ASP A 356 31.80 -18.27 3.64
C ASP A 356 32.41 -18.46 5.04
N GLY A 357 31.92 -19.45 5.81
CA GLY A 357 32.46 -19.82 7.13
C GLY A 357 33.76 -20.61 7.10
N ARG A 358 34.56 -20.44 6.03
CA ARG A 358 35.75 -21.23 5.75
C ARG A 358 37.02 -20.52 6.19
N HIS A 359 37.13 -20.27 7.49
CA HIS A 359 38.43 -20.05 8.10
C HIS A 359 38.94 -21.35 8.74
N LEU A 360 40.03 -21.89 8.15
CA LEU A 360 41.09 -22.69 8.79
C LEU A 360 41.22 -24.22 8.58
N VAL A 361 40.53 -24.90 7.67
CA VAL A 361 41.00 -26.24 7.23
C VAL A 361 40.70 -26.53 5.75
N LYS A 362 41.73 -26.75 4.94
CA LYS A 362 41.59 -27.42 3.63
C LYS A 362 41.13 -28.87 3.86
N GLY A 363 39.94 -29.23 3.37
CA GLY A 363 39.51 -30.62 3.27
C GLY A 363 38.62 -31.17 4.39
N VAL A 364 37.79 -30.35 5.03
CA VAL A 364 36.78 -30.83 6.00
C VAL A 364 35.42 -30.18 5.71
N ASP A 365 34.92 -30.32 4.49
CA ASP A 365 33.49 -30.19 4.21
C ASP A 365 32.95 -31.55 3.73
N PHE A 366 31.68 -31.83 3.96
CA PHE A 366 31.05 -33.08 3.54
C PHE A 366 31.08 -33.25 2.01
N ARG A 367 31.16 -32.14 1.26
CA ARG A 367 31.22 -32.12 -0.22
C ARG A 367 32.56 -32.66 -0.74
N SER A 368 33.67 -32.33 -0.12
CA SER A 368 35.01 -32.85 -0.44
C SER A 368 35.18 -34.31 -0.04
N ALA A 369 34.43 -34.78 0.95
CA ALA A 369 34.37 -36.21 1.30
C ALA A 369 33.61 -37.04 0.25
N LEU A 370 32.59 -36.45 -0.38
CA LEU A 370 31.79 -37.08 -1.44
C LEU A 370 32.42 -36.94 -2.83
N PHE A 371 33.13 -35.84 -3.09
CA PHE A 371 33.77 -35.56 -4.37
C PHE A 371 35.12 -34.84 -4.16
N PRO A 372 36.25 -35.58 -4.05
CA PRO A 372 37.56 -35.03 -3.69
C PRO A 372 38.09 -33.95 -4.63
N GLU A 373 37.68 -33.96 -5.91
CA GLU A 373 38.09 -32.97 -6.91
C GLU A 373 37.27 -31.66 -6.86
N TYR A 374 36.24 -31.56 -6.00
CA TYR A 374 35.38 -30.39 -5.86
C TYR A 374 36.19 -29.14 -5.49
N LYS A 375 36.05 -28.07 -6.29
CA LYS A 375 36.77 -26.78 -6.14
C LYS A 375 38.31 -26.88 -6.09
N THR A 376 38.92 -28.04 -6.35
CA THR A 376 40.39 -28.27 -6.29
C THR A 376 41.19 -27.59 -7.41
N GLY A 377 40.53 -27.21 -8.50
CA GLY A 377 41.13 -26.53 -9.65
C GLY A 377 40.96 -25.01 -9.66
N ARG A 378 40.42 -24.40 -8.58
CA ARG A 378 40.25 -22.95 -8.50
C ARG A 378 41.60 -22.28 -8.22
N ASP A 379 41.88 -21.19 -8.94
CA ASP A 379 43.01 -20.30 -8.63
C ASP A 379 42.88 -19.80 -7.18
N SER A 380 44.01 -19.64 -6.48
CA SER A 380 44.00 -19.11 -5.12
C SER A 380 43.33 -17.74 -5.09
N VAL A 381 42.40 -17.53 -4.15
CA VAL A 381 41.75 -16.23 -3.91
C VAL A 381 42.85 -15.16 -3.79
N PRO A 382 42.82 -14.07 -4.57
CA PRO A 382 43.83 -13.01 -4.47
C PRO A 382 43.91 -12.46 -3.04
N GLU A 383 45.13 -12.20 -2.55
CA GLU A 383 45.35 -11.68 -1.18
C GLU A 383 44.59 -10.35 -0.94
N GLU A 384 44.38 -9.55 -1.97
CA GLU A 384 43.57 -8.32 -1.90
C GLU A 384 42.08 -8.59 -1.66
N VAL A 385 41.52 -9.67 -2.22
CA VAL A 385 40.13 -10.08 -1.98
C VAL A 385 39.98 -10.60 -0.55
N VAL A 386 40.94 -11.39 -0.06
CA VAL A 386 40.97 -11.85 1.34
C VAL A 386 41.01 -10.65 2.30
N ARG A 387 41.90 -9.68 2.06
CA ARG A 387 41.97 -8.45 2.86
C ARG A 387 40.66 -7.66 2.80
N ALA A 388 39.99 -7.59 1.64
CA ALA A 388 38.75 -6.84 1.48
C ALA A 388 37.59 -7.38 2.36
N VAL A 389 37.55 -8.67 2.67
CA VAL A 389 36.49 -9.28 3.48
C VAL A 389 36.35 -8.61 4.85
N ASP A 390 37.46 -8.43 5.58
CA ASP A 390 37.45 -7.82 6.91
C ASP A 390 37.04 -6.33 6.85
N PHE A 391 37.42 -5.63 5.78
CA PHE A 391 36.96 -4.26 5.55
C PHE A 391 35.47 -4.18 5.19
N VAL A 392 34.94 -5.17 4.46
CA VAL A 392 33.51 -5.22 4.17
C VAL A 392 32.70 -5.45 5.44
N LYS A 393 33.12 -6.40 6.30
CA LYS A 393 32.48 -6.67 7.59
C LYS A 393 32.47 -5.42 8.48
N SER A 394 33.66 -4.84 8.72
CA SER A 394 33.77 -3.65 9.57
C SER A 394 33.02 -2.43 9.02
N PHE A 395 32.94 -2.25 7.70
CA PHE A 395 32.13 -1.17 7.13
C PHE A 395 30.63 -1.47 7.24
N ALA A 396 30.20 -2.73 7.06
CA ALA A 396 28.81 -3.14 7.22
C ALA A 396 28.30 -2.82 8.63
N ASP A 397 29.11 -3.10 9.66
CA ASP A 397 28.80 -2.76 11.06
C ASP A 397 28.54 -1.26 11.25
N VAL A 398 29.43 -0.43 10.70
CA VAL A 398 29.36 1.04 10.81
C VAL A 398 28.14 1.62 10.09
N ILE A 399 27.69 0.98 9.01
CA ILE A 399 26.50 1.42 8.26
C ILE A 399 25.22 0.64 8.64
N GLY A 400 25.26 -0.12 9.73
CA GLY A 400 24.11 -0.83 10.27
C GLY A 400 23.55 -1.92 9.34
N ILE A 401 24.40 -2.58 8.55
CA ILE A 401 24.01 -3.76 7.77
C ILE A 401 24.56 -5.01 8.47
N SER A 402 23.66 -5.89 8.90
CA SER A 402 24.02 -7.16 9.53
C SER A 402 24.79 -8.06 8.57
N HIS A 403 25.77 -8.79 9.09
CA HIS A 403 26.46 -9.83 8.34
C HIS A 403 26.51 -11.16 9.10
N LEU A 404 26.52 -12.27 8.38
CA LEU A 404 26.50 -13.62 8.94
C LEU A 404 27.61 -14.49 8.33
N GLU A 405 28.23 -15.30 9.19
CA GLU A 405 29.20 -16.33 8.82
C GLU A 405 28.99 -17.52 9.76
N VAL A 406 28.75 -18.71 9.22
CA VAL A 406 28.55 -19.93 10.03
C VAL A 406 29.71 -20.89 9.79
N PRO A 407 30.56 -21.17 10.80
CA PRO A 407 31.72 -22.04 10.63
C PRO A 407 31.36 -23.42 10.07
N GLY A 408 32.10 -23.88 9.06
CA GLY A 408 31.90 -25.19 8.45
C GLY A 408 30.84 -25.25 7.35
N TYR A 409 30.13 -24.15 7.08
CA TYR A 409 29.14 -24.05 6.02
C TYR A 409 29.57 -23.05 4.94
N GLU A 410 29.14 -23.29 3.69
CA GLU A 410 29.32 -22.33 2.60
C GLU A 410 28.26 -21.22 2.72
N ALA A 411 28.55 -20.04 2.16
CA ALA A 411 27.58 -18.94 2.15
C ALA A 411 26.24 -19.35 1.49
N ASP A 412 26.32 -20.25 0.51
CA ASP A 412 25.16 -20.74 -0.24
C ASP A 412 24.18 -21.53 0.63
N ASP A 413 24.71 -22.36 1.55
CA ASP A 413 23.90 -23.11 2.53
C ASP A 413 23.25 -22.17 3.55
N VAL A 414 24.02 -21.19 4.04
CA VAL A 414 23.51 -20.19 4.99
C VAL A 414 22.39 -19.35 4.35
N ILE A 415 22.53 -18.95 3.08
CA ILE A 415 21.49 -18.23 2.34
C ILE A 415 20.26 -19.12 2.10
N ALA A 416 20.46 -20.40 1.76
CA ALA A 416 19.35 -21.35 1.58
C ALA A 416 18.54 -21.50 2.87
N SER A 417 19.23 -21.70 4.01
CA SER A 417 18.57 -21.85 5.30
C SER A 417 17.91 -20.55 5.79
N MET A 418 18.54 -19.40 5.59
CA MET A 418 17.90 -18.09 5.84
C MET A 418 16.66 -17.87 4.98
N THR A 419 16.68 -18.28 3.71
CA THR A 419 15.55 -18.15 2.78
C THR A 419 14.36 -19.00 3.25
N ARG A 420 14.64 -20.21 3.72
CA ARG A 420 13.63 -21.11 4.30
C ARG A 420 13.04 -20.52 5.57
N LYS A 421 13.89 -20.06 6.50
CA LYS A 421 13.50 -19.41 7.75
C LYS A 421 12.63 -18.17 7.53
N ALA A 422 13.02 -17.33 6.58
CA ALA A 422 12.27 -16.15 6.16
C ALA A 422 10.87 -16.54 5.65
N SER A 423 10.78 -17.57 4.80
CA SER A 423 9.50 -18.08 4.29
C SER A 423 8.59 -18.58 5.42
N ASP A 424 9.15 -19.30 6.40
CA ASP A 424 8.42 -19.79 7.58
C ASP A 424 7.91 -18.64 8.47
N LYS A 425 8.67 -17.54 8.55
CA LYS A 425 8.29 -16.30 9.25
C LYS A 425 7.41 -15.35 8.40
N GLY A 426 7.04 -15.75 7.18
CA GLY A 426 6.15 -14.98 6.31
C GLY A 426 6.81 -13.84 5.53
N PHE A 427 8.14 -13.84 5.40
CA PHE A 427 8.89 -12.93 4.55
C PHE A 427 9.01 -13.47 3.11
N LYS A 428 9.23 -12.56 2.16
CA LYS A 428 9.77 -12.89 0.82
C LYS A 428 11.27 -12.66 0.80
N SER A 429 11.99 -13.50 0.07
CA SER A 429 13.45 -13.42 -0.01
C SER A 429 13.92 -12.97 -1.39
N ALA A 430 14.80 -11.98 -1.42
CA ALA A 430 15.53 -11.57 -2.61
C ALA A 430 17.01 -11.93 -2.44
N ILE A 431 17.47 -12.95 -3.17
CA ILE A 431 18.86 -13.41 -3.13
C ILE A 431 19.67 -12.63 -4.16
N ILE A 432 20.74 -11.99 -3.72
CA ILE A 432 21.60 -11.16 -4.57
C ILE A 432 22.87 -11.95 -4.87
N SER A 433 22.84 -12.69 -5.97
CA SER A 433 23.99 -13.47 -6.45
C SER A 433 23.93 -13.67 -7.96
N THR A 434 25.09 -13.90 -8.59
CA THR A 434 25.13 -14.42 -9.96
C THR A 434 25.09 -15.93 -10.03
N ASP A 435 25.28 -16.62 -8.91
CA ASP A 435 25.34 -18.08 -8.88
C ASP A 435 24.04 -18.71 -9.39
N HIS A 436 24.18 -19.85 -10.05
CA HIS A 436 23.07 -20.61 -10.59
C HIS A 436 22.57 -21.63 -9.57
N ASP A 437 23.34 -21.94 -8.54
CA ASP A 437 22.97 -22.94 -7.55
C ASP A 437 21.74 -22.52 -6.74
N PHE A 438 21.55 -21.22 -6.52
CA PHE A 438 20.34 -20.67 -5.91
C PHE A 438 19.06 -20.86 -6.72
N TYR A 439 19.14 -21.22 -8.02
CA TYR A 439 17.92 -21.48 -8.80
C TYR A 439 17.06 -22.59 -8.17
N GLN A 440 17.65 -23.52 -7.41
CA GLN A 440 16.89 -24.56 -6.69
C GLN A 440 15.91 -24.00 -5.64
N LEU A 441 16.13 -22.77 -5.16
CA LEU A 441 15.32 -22.09 -4.14
C LEU A 441 14.17 -21.24 -4.73
N LEU A 442 14.11 -21.08 -6.06
CA LEU A 442 13.09 -20.25 -6.70
C LEU A 442 11.67 -20.81 -6.44
N GLY A 443 10.76 -19.93 -6.02
CA GLY A 443 9.37 -20.26 -5.75
C GLY A 443 8.49 -19.02 -5.69
N CYS A 444 7.28 -19.14 -5.11
CA CYS A 444 6.35 -18.00 -5.04
C CYS A 444 6.82 -16.84 -4.15
N ASP A 445 7.80 -17.11 -3.26
CA ASP A 445 8.26 -16.18 -2.23
C ASP A 445 9.74 -15.84 -2.36
N VAL A 446 10.42 -16.35 -3.40
CA VAL A 446 11.87 -16.22 -3.59
C VAL A 446 12.18 -15.73 -4.99
N GLN A 447 13.01 -14.70 -5.10
CA GLN A 447 13.57 -14.22 -6.35
C GLN A 447 15.09 -14.07 -6.26
N ILE A 448 15.77 -14.10 -7.40
CA ILE A 448 17.22 -13.88 -7.48
C ILE A 448 17.50 -12.62 -8.30
N LEU A 449 18.29 -11.70 -7.76
CA LEU A 449 18.67 -10.44 -8.39
C LEU A 449 20.10 -10.54 -8.92
N LYS A 450 20.25 -10.53 -10.26
CA LYS A 450 21.53 -10.72 -10.95
C LYS A 450 22.05 -9.42 -11.55
N PRO A 451 23.33 -9.05 -11.36
CA PRO A 451 23.91 -7.87 -12.01
C PRO A 451 24.08 -8.10 -13.52
N VAL A 452 23.57 -7.18 -14.35
CA VAL A 452 23.67 -7.22 -15.81
C VAL A 452 25.04 -6.73 -16.26
N MET A 453 25.85 -7.61 -16.84
CA MET A 453 27.13 -7.25 -17.45
C MET A 453 26.93 -6.70 -18.87
N GLY A 454 27.12 -5.39 -19.05
CA GLY A 454 27.05 -4.76 -20.36
C GLY A 454 28.42 -4.43 -20.94
N PHE A 455 28.87 -5.17 -21.95
CA PHE A 455 29.65 -4.57 -23.03
C PHE A 455 28.72 -3.58 -23.79
N GLY A 456 28.57 -2.36 -23.27
CA GLY A 456 28.28 -1.18 -24.08
C GLY A 456 26.84 -0.70 -24.31
N ARG A 457 25.77 -1.20 -23.67
CA ARG A 457 24.40 -0.62 -23.86
C ARG A 457 23.46 -0.62 -22.64
N GLY A 458 23.97 -0.59 -21.41
CA GLY A 458 23.17 -0.34 -20.20
C GLY A 458 23.96 0.52 -19.21
N PRO A 459 23.29 1.24 -18.28
CA PRO A 459 24.00 1.90 -17.19
C PRO A 459 24.81 0.87 -16.40
N LEU A 460 26.03 1.20 -15.97
CA LEU A 460 26.70 0.43 -14.92
C LEU A 460 25.72 0.35 -13.72
N ASP A 461 25.55 -0.86 -13.16
CA ASP A 461 24.72 -1.18 -11.98
C ASP A 461 23.24 -1.55 -12.24
N SER A 462 22.85 -1.99 -13.44
CA SER A 462 21.50 -2.57 -13.67
C SER A 462 21.40 -4.04 -13.25
N TRP A 463 20.22 -4.46 -12.76
CA TRP A 463 19.95 -5.81 -12.28
C TRP A 463 18.81 -6.50 -13.04
N GLU A 464 18.85 -7.82 -13.09
CA GLU A 464 17.85 -8.70 -13.70
C GLU A 464 17.26 -9.60 -12.61
N ALA A 465 15.93 -9.54 -12.45
CA ALA A 465 15.22 -10.41 -11.52
C ALA A 465 14.88 -11.74 -12.20
N VAL A 466 15.37 -12.83 -11.62
CA VAL A 466 15.02 -14.20 -12.00
C VAL A 466 13.98 -14.70 -11.02
N THR A 467 12.78 -14.99 -11.52
CA THR A 467 11.66 -15.63 -10.82
C THR A 467 11.43 -17.04 -11.34
N GLU A 468 10.61 -17.82 -10.63
CA GLU A 468 10.17 -19.15 -11.06
C GLU A 468 9.64 -19.17 -12.51
N ASP A 469 8.85 -18.17 -12.91
CA ASP A 469 8.30 -18.06 -14.26
C ASP A 469 9.39 -17.81 -15.30
N THR A 470 10.29 -16.86 -15.05
CA THR A 470 11.40 -16.58 -15.98
C THR A 470 12.39 -17.75 -16.09
N PHE A 471 12.56 -18.51 -15.01
CA PHE A 471 13.35 -19.73 -15.01
C PHE A 471 12.70 -20.81 -15.88
N LYS A 472 11.39 -21.03 -15.71
CA LYS A 472 10.60 -21.97 -16.54
C LYS A 472 10.64 -21.59 -18.01
N ASP A 473 10.51 -20.31 -18.34
CA ASP A 473 10.61 -19.83 -19.72
C ASP A 473 11.99 -20.12 -20.33
N LYS A 474 13.06 -19.92 -19.55
CA LYS A 474 14.44 -20.18 -19.98
C LYS A 474 14.74 -21.67 -20.19
N TYR A 475 14.27 -22.53 -19.28
CA TYR A 475 14.56 -23.97 -19.29
C TYR A 475 13.39 -24.82 -19.83
N GLU A 476 12.61 -24.24 -20.74
CA GLU A 476 11.52 -24.89 -21.48
C GLU A 476 10.45 -25.61 -20.61
N GLY A 477 10.16 -25.08 -19.42
CA GLY A 477 9.05 -25.47 -18.57
C GLY A 477 9.38 -26.41 -17.41
N ILE A 478 10.64 -26.77 -17.19
CA ILE A 478 11.03 -27.54 -15.99
C ILE A 478 10.88 -26.69 -14.71
N PRO A 479 10.39 -27.24 -13.59
CA PRO A 479 10.33 -26.52 -12.32
C PRO A 479 11.74 -26.32 -11.72
N PRO A 480 11.94 -25.26 -10.90
CA PRO A 480 13.20 -25.01 -10.20
C PRO A 480 13.73 -26.17 -9.36
N SER A 481 12.84 -26.99 -8.78
CA SER A 481 13.21 -28.19 -8.01
C SER A 481 13.97 -29.25 -8.84
N GLN A 482 13.88 -29.20 -10.17
CA GLN A 482 14.63 -30.08 -11.08
C GLN A 482 15.96 -29.48 -11.55
N HIS A 483 16.32 -28.28 -11.07
CA HIS A 483 17.57 -27.63 -11.48
C HIS A 483 18.80 -28.45 -11.09
N VAL A 484 18.82 -28.97 -9.86
CA VAL A 484 19.91 -29.81 -9.34
C VAL A 484 20.01 -31.12 -10.13
N ASP A 485 18.88 -31.74 -10.45
CA ASP A 485 18.80 -32.96 -11.27
C ASP A 485 19.36 -32.74 -12.68
N MET A 486 19.13 -31.56 -13.26
CA MET A 486 19.69 -31.20 -14.55
C MET A 486 21.21 -31.00 -14.46
N ARG A 487 21.67 -30.33 -13.41
CA ARG A 487 23.09 -30.00 -13.21
C ARG A 487 23.95 -31.21 -12.87
N SER A 488 23.42 -32.20 -12.15
CA SER A 488 24.11 -33.46 -11.88
C SER A 488 24.43 -34.27 -13.14
N LEU A 489 23.64 -34.12 -14.21
CA LEU A 489 23.90 -34.77 -15.50
C LEU A 489 24.82 -33.95 -16.42
N ILE A 490 24.68 -32.62 -16.42
CA ILE A 490 25.46 -31.72 -17.28
C ILE A 490 26.86 -31.45 -16.72
N GLY A 491 26.98 -31.45 -15.39
CA GLY A 491 28.17 -31.02 -14.66
C GLY A 491 28.26 -29.50 -14.49
N ASP A 492 29.29 -29.08 -13.77
CA ASP A 492 29.67 -27.69 -13.61
C ASP A 492 31.17 -27.45 -13.70
N LYS A 493 31.59 -26.63 -14.67
CA LYS A 493 33.01 -26.38 -14.92
C LYS A 493 33.64 -25.44 -13.90
N SER A 494 32.88 -24.53 -13.29
CA SER A 494 33.36 -23.63 -12.23
C SER A 494 33.76 -24.37 -10.95
N ASP A 495 33.05 -25.46 -10.67
CA ASP A 495 33.22 -26.27 -9.46
C ASP A 495 34.01 -27.57 -9.68
N SER A 496 34.61 -27.72 -10.87
CA SER A 496 35.32 -28.93 -11.29
C SER A 496 34.46 -30.20 -11.27
N LEU A 497 33.14 -30.06 -11.48
CA LEU A 497 32.19 -31.15 -11.58
C LEU A 497 32.05 -31.60 -13.06
N PRO A 498 32.55 -32.78 -13.46
CA PRO A 498 32.68 -33.14 -14.88
C PRO A 498 31.37 -33.43 -15.63
N GLY A 499 30.28 -33.73 -14.92
CA GLY A 499 29.02 -34.21 -15.51
C GLY A 499 29.16 -35.56 -16.24
N LEU A 500 28.08 -36.02 -16.86
CA LEU A 500 28.08 -37.24 -17.66
C LEU A 500 28.44 -36.95 -19.13
N ARG A 501 29.41 -37.69 -19.65
CA ARG A 501 29.99 -37.44 -20.98
C ARG A 501 28.96 -37.65 -22.11
N GLY A 502 28.65 -36.58 -22.85
CA GLY A 502 27.71 -36.63 -23.97
C GLY A 502 26.31 -36.13 -23.64
N PHE A 503 26.08 -35.73 -22.38
CA PHE A 503 24.89 -34.98 -21.97
C PHE A 503 25.16 -33.48 -22.10
N GLY A 504 24.39 -32.84 -22.99
CA GLY A 504 24.32 -31.38 -23.10
C GLY A 504 22.95 -30.88 -22.64
N GLU A 505 22.85 -29.59 -22.36
CA GLU A 505 21.66 -28.94 -21.79
C GLU A 505 20.35 -29.33 -22.48
N LYS A 506 20.29 -29.23 -23.81
CA LYS A 506 19.08 -29.62 -24.59
C LYS A 506 18.74 -31.11 -24.51
N GLY A 507 19.75 -31.97 -24.40
CA GLY A 507 19.56 -33.42 -24.28
C GLY A 507 18.98 -33.80 -22.92
N VAL A 508 19.48 -33.17 -21.86
CA VAL A 508 19.01 -33.39 -20.48
C VAL A 508 17.60 -32.83 -20.28
N LEU A 509 17.30 -31.63 -20.78
CA LEU A 509 15.94 -31.05 -20.69
C LEU A 509 14.87 -31.96 -21.32
N LYS A 510 15.20 -32.66 -22.41
CA LYS A 510 14.29 -33.62 -23.04
C LYS A 510 14.02 -34.84 -22.15
N LEU A 511 15.04 -35.34 -21.47
CA LEU A 511 14.90 -36.47 -20.54
C LEU A 511 14.15 -36.06 -19.27
N MET A 512 14.39 -34.86 -18.75
CA MET A 512 13.65 -34.32 -17.60
C MET A 512 12.15 -34.19 -17.88
N LYS A 513 11.78 -33.74 -19.09
CA LYS A 513 10.38 -33.69 -19.51
C LYS A 513 9.72 -35.07 -19.65
N GLU A 514 10.51 -36.09 -19.98
CA GLU A 514 10.00 -37.45 -20.22
C GLU A 514 9.91 -38.28 -18.93
N TYR A 515 10.87 -38.14 -18.02
CA TYR A 515 11.01 -38.99 -16.82
C TYR A 515 10.88 -38.22 -15.49
N GLY A 516 10.91 -36.89 -15.50
CA GLY A 516 10.63 -36.06 -14.32
C GLY A 516 11.84 -35.80 -13.41
N SER A 517 12.47 -36.82 -12.83
CA SER A 517 13.58 -36.66 -11.88
C SER A 517 14.85 -37.40 -12.30
N LEU A 518 15.99 -37.05 -11.70
CA LEU A 518 17.25 -37.77 -11.91
C LEU A 518 17.10 -39.27 -11.62
N GLU A 519 16.46 -39.62 -10.49
CA GLU A 519 16.26 -41.01 -10.07
C GLU A 519 15.46 -41.78 -11.13
N SER A 520 14.38 -41.20 -11.64
CA SER A 520 13.55 -41.82 -12.67
C SER A 520 14.30 -41.99 -13.99
N ILE A 521 15.16 -41.04 -14.36
CA ILE A 521 16.02 -41.14 -15.55
C ILE A 521 17.03 -42.29 -15.39
N LEU A 522 17.64 -42.43 -14.22
CA LEU A 522 18.63 -43.48 -13.93
C LEU A 522 17.98 -44.87 -13.85
N GLU A 523 16.77 -44.97 -13.30
CA GLU A 523 15.98 -46.21 -13.25
C GLU A 523 15.49 -46.64 -14.64
N ASN A 524 15.20 -45.69 -15.53
CA ASN A 524 14.74 -45.95 -16.90
C ASN A 524 15.86 -45.83 -17.93
N ALA A 525 17.13 -45.86 -17.52
CA ALA A 525 18.28 -45.68 -18.41
C ALA A 525 18.29 -46.65 -19.60
N GLU A 526 17.75 -47.86 -19.44
CA GLU A 526 17.63 -48.88 -20.51
C GLU A 526 16.60 -48.53 -21.59
N ASN A 527 15.61 -47.70 -21.25
CA ASN A 527 14.52 -47.29 -22.15
C ASN A 527 14.85 -46.02 -22.95
N VAL A 528 16.02 -45.42 -22.74
CA VAL A 528 16.47 -44.23 -23.47
C VAL A 528 16.81 -44.59 -24.92
N LYS A 529 16.14 -43.94 -25.88
CA LYS A 529 16.21 -44.24 -27.33
C LYS A 529 17.61 -44.30 -27.95
N SER A 530 18.62 -43.69 -27.32
CA SER A 530 20.01 -43.72 -27.79
C SER A 530 20.82 -44.71 -26.95
N GLU A 531 21.29 -45.78 -27.58
CA GLU A 531 22.09 -46.83 -26.94
C GLU A 531 23.36 -46.27 -26.27
N ARG A 532 24.02 -45.30 -26.92
CA ARG A 532 25.19 -44.60 -26.36
C ARG A 532 24.87 -43.84 -25.07
N LEU A 533 23.76 -43.10 -25.03
CA LEU A 533 23.36 -42.32 -23.85
C LEU A 533 22.84 -43.24 -22.73
N SER A 534 22.16 -44.33 -23.09
CA SER A 534 21.72 -45.38 -22.15
C SER A 534 22.91 -46.01 -21.41
N THR A 535 23.98 -46.35 -22.13
CA THR A 535 25.20 -46.91 -21.51
C THR A 535 25.87 -45.88 -20.59
N THR A 536 25.97 -44.61 -21.01
CA THR A 536 26.55 -43.54 -20.17
C THR A 536 25.76 -43.30 -18.88
N LEU A 537 24.42 -43.36 -18.90
CA LEU A 537 23.61 -43.22 -17.68
C LEU A 537 23.79 -44.40 -16.71
N ARG A 538 23.96 -45.62 -17.25
CA ARG A 538 24.19 -46.83 -16.43
C ARG A 538 25.58 -46.84 -15.80
N GLU A 539 26.61 -46.53 -16.57
CA GLU A 539 28.00 -46.48 -16.09
C GLU A 539 28.27 -45.25 -15.20
N GLY A 540 27.56 -44.14 -15.44
CA GLY A 540 27.71 -42.89 -14.71
C GLY A 540 26.74 -42.68 -13.54
N ARG A 541 25.98 -43.71 -13.14
CA ARG A 541 24.91 -43.60 -12.13
C ARG A 541 25.41 -43.04 -10.80
N GLU A 542 26.45 -43.66 -10.24
CA GLU A 542 27.03 -43.25 -8.94
C GLU A 542 27.61 -41.83 -9.00
N ILE A 543 28.20 -41.44 -10.14
CA ILE A 543 28.73 -40.09 -10.35
C ILE A 543 27.59 -39.05 -10.32
N ALA A 544 26.48 -39.32 -11.00
CA ALA A 544 25.33 -38.40 -11.03
C ALA A 544 24.63 -38.30 -9.66
N GLU A 545 24.49 -39.42 -8.93
CA GLU A 545 23.92 -39.44 -7.58
C GLU A 545 24.80 -38.65 -6.59
N ASN A 546 26.12 -38.83 -6.61
CA ASN A 546 27.06 -38.07 -5.76
C ASN A 546 27.08 -36.58 -6.13
N MET A 547 27.01 -36.24 -7.43
CA MET A 547 26.91 -34.84 -7.87
C MET A 547 25.63 -34.16 -7.39
N LYS A 548 24.49 -34.87 -7.41
CA LYS A 548 23.23 -34.33 -6.88
C LYS A 548 23.36 -33.99 -5.39
N GLN A 549 24.01 -34.85 -4.60
CA GLN A 549 24.25 -34.58 -3.18
C GLN A 549 25.16 -33.36 -2.95
N VAL A 550 26.23 -33.22 -3.73
CA VAL A 550 27.15 -32.07 -3.64
C VAL A 550 26.46 -30.75 -4.02
N LEU A 551 25.60 -30.76 -5.04
CA LEU A 551 24.91 -29.58 -5.58
C LEU A 551 23.65 -29.18 -4.79
N THR A 552 23.15 -30.04 -3.91
CA THR A 552 21.98 -29.73 -3.07
C THR A 552 22.42 -28.81 -1.93
N LEU A 553 21.68 -27.72 -1.72
CA LEU A 553 21.91 -26.78 -0.61
C LEU A 553 21.25 -27.26 0.67
N GLU A 554 21.88 -27.01 1.81
CA GLU A 554 21.29 -27.29 3.12
C GLU A 554 20.29 -26.19 3.50
N GLU A 555 18.99 -26.52 3.53
CA GLU A 555 17.92 -25.57 3.86
C GLU A 555 17.61 -25.51 5.37
N TYR A 556 18.10 -26.46 6.19
CA TYR A 556 17.79 -26.53 7.62
C TYR A 556 19.05 -26.62 8.46
N MET A 557 19.58 -25.46 8.83
CA MET A 557 20.69 -25.34 9.76
C MET A 557 20.18 -25.06 11.17
N SER A 558 20.60 -25.86 12.14
CA SER A 558 20.26 -25.67 13.56
C SER A 558 20.78 -24.35 14.13
N GLU A 559 21.85 -23.84 13.55
CA GLU A 559 22.56 -22.62 13.89
C GLU A 559 21.78 -21.36 13.50
N ILE A 560 20.77 -21.48 12.61
CA ILE A 560 19.88 -20.39 12.20
C ILE A 560 18.53 -20.53 12.92
N ASP A 561 18.55 -20.23 14.21
CA ASP A 561 17.36 -20.23 15.05
C ASP A 561 16.52 -18.95 14.90
N ASP A 562 15.42 -18.86 15.67
CA ASP A 562 14.53 -17.70 15.63
C ASP A 562 15.19 -16.43 16.18
N GLU A 563 16.05 -16.58 17.19
CA GLU A 563 16.71 -15.45 17.87
C GLU A 563 17.74 -14.80 16.95
N LEU A 564 18.59 -15.61 16.32
CA LEU A 564 19.57 -15.13 15.34
C LEU A 564 18.88 -14.47 14.15
N PHE A 565 17.80 -15.07 13.63
CA PHE A 565 17.04 -14.50 12.52
C PHE A 565 16.47 -13.11 12.88
N GLU A 566 15.89 -12.96 14.08
CA GLU A 566 15.39 -11.67 14.57
C GLU A 566 16.51 -10.65 14.81
N GLN A 567 17.69 -11.09 15.24
CA GLN A 567 18.84 -10.23 15.45
C GLN A 567 19.37 -9.67 14.12
N VAL A 568 19.64 -10.54 13.13
CA VAL A 568 20.25 -10.13 11.86
C VAL A 568 19.30 -9.34 10.96
N THR A 569 17.99 -9.43 11.19
CA THR A 569 16.99 -8.69 10.41
C THR A 569 16.69 -7.29 10.95
N ARG A 570 17.23 -6.92 12.12
CA ARG A 570 17.17 -5.55 12.65
C ARG A 570 18.20 -4.65 11.97
N ARG A 571 17.83 -3.38 11.77
CA ARG A 571 18.70 -2.37 11.17
C ARG A 571 18.90 -1.20 12.13
N PRO A 572 20.08 -1.02 12.74
CA PRO A 572 20.35 0.17 13.54
C PRO A 572 20.52 1.41 12.64
N PRO A 573 20.23 2.62 13.15
CA PRO A 573 20.43 3.86 12.41
C PRO A 573 21.93 4.13 12.17
N VAL A 574 22.26 4.70 11.01
CA VAL A 574 23.65 5.04 10.67
C VAL A 574 24.02 6.39 11.26
N VAL A 575 25.08 6.44 12.06
CA VAL A 575 25.62 7.67 12.65
C VAL A 575 26.82 8.13 11.83
N TRP A 576 26.79 9.37 11.32
CA TRP A 576 27.88 9.89 10.48
C TRP A 576 29.22 9.94 11.19
N HIS A 577 29.19 10.21 12.50
CA HIS A 577 30.40 10.29 13.32
C HIS A 577 31.19 8.98 13.28
N ASP A 578 30.51 7.84 13.40
CA ASP A 578 31.13 6.51 13.39
C ASP A 578 31.73 6.20 12.01
N VAL A 579 31.06 6.64 10.94
CA VAL A 579 31.57 6.56 9.56
C VAL A 579 32.84 7.40 9.38
N GLU A 580 32.84 8.64 9.89
CA GLU A 580 34.01 9.51 9.83
C GLU A 580 35.18 9.00 10.67
N GLU A 581 34.92 8.46 11.86
CA GLU A 581 35.93 7.88 12.73
C GLU A 581 36.54 6.62 12.11
N TRP A 582 35.71 5.74 11.52
CA TRP A 582 36.18 4.58 10.78
C TRP A 582 37.06 4.97 9.59
N CYS A 583 36.64 5.97 8.79
CA CYS A 583 37.44 6.48 7.67
C CYS A 583 38.79 7.06 8.16
N ARG A 584 38.76 7.83 9.26
CA ARG A 584 39.94 8.47 9.86
C ARG A 584 40.92 7.44 10.40
N GLY A 585 40.44 6.41 11.10
CA GLY A 585 41.25 5.31 11.64
C GLY A 585 41.99 4.53 10.56
N LEU A 586 41.43 4.48 9.35
CA LEU A 586 42.03 3.83 8.19
C LEU A 586 42.86 4.77 7.29
N GLY A 587 42.85 6.09 7.55
CA GLY A 587 43.53 7.08 6.71
C GLY A 587 42.88 7.25 5.32
N ILE A 588 41.56 7.05 5.24
CA ILE A 588 40.76 7.10 4.02
C ILE A 588 39.97 8.42 4.00
N ASN A 589 39.84 9.05 2.83
CA ASN A 589 38.99 10.23 2.67
C ASN A 589 37.51 9.80 2.83
N PRO A 590 36.73 10.36 3.78
CA PRO A 590 35.31 10.02 3.95
C PRO A 590 34.40 10.53 2.82
N GLN A 591 34.88 11.43 1.96
CA GLN A 591 34.10 12.06 0.90
C GLN A 591 33.39 11.09 -0.08
N PRO A 592 34.01 9.99 -0.56
CA PRO A 592 33.30 9.02 -1.38
C PRO A 592 32.14 8.34 -0.64
N VAL A 593 32.28 8.10 0.67
CA VAL A 593 31.19 7.54 1.49
C VAL A 593 30.09 8.58 1.70
N ARG A 594 30.47 9.85 1.88
CA ARG A 594 29.53 10.97 1.94
C ARG A 594 28.72 11.08 0.66
N GLN A 595 29.37 10.88 -0.48
CA GLN A 595 28.71 10.83 -1.78
C GLN A 595 27.65 9.72 -1.86
N LEU A 596 27.83 8.57 -1.20
CA LEU A 596 26.78 7.54 -1.14
C LEU A 596 25.55 8.04 -0.38
N ALA A 597 25.71 8.85 0.65
CA ALA A 597 24.61 9.48 1.36
C ALA A 597 23.98 10.64 0.58
N ASP A 598 24.79 11.46 -0.09
CA ASP A 598 24.34 12.55 -0.96
C ASP A 598 23.54 12.01 -2.17
N ASP A 599 23.97 10.85 -2.71
CA ASP A 599 23.24 10.09 -3.73
C ASP A 599 21.95 9.44 -3.17
N GLY A 600 21.70 9.57 -1.86
CA GLY A 600 20.55 9.02 -1.16
C GLY A 600 20.57 7.49 -1.03
N LEU A 601 21.74 6.87 -1.17
CA LEU A 601 21.94 5.41 -1.04
C LEU A 601 22.22 4.98 0.41
N LEU A 602 22.60 5.93 1.27
CA LEU A 602 22.85 5.73 2.69
C LEU A 602 22.05 6.78 3.47
N GLU A 603 21.17 6.35 4.38
CA GLU A 603 20.47 7.29 5.26
C GLU A 603 21.31 7.54 6.49
N ILE A 604 21.88 8.74 6.56
CA ILE A 604 22.65 9.22 7.69
C ILE A 604 21.70 9.90 8.67
N GLY A 605 21.68 9.43 9.92
CA GLY A 605 21.16 10.21 11.03
C GLY A 605 22.05 11.43 11.25
N ASP A 606 21.47 12.62 11.12
CA ASP A 606 22.22 13.89 11.19
C ASP A 606 22.53 14.28 12.65
N THR A 607 23.26 13.42 13.35
CA THR A 607 23.80 13.65 14.70
C THR A 607 25.32 13.86 14.64
N GLY A 608 25.72 14.85 13.84
CA GLY A 608 27.06 15.43 13.85
C GLY A 608 27.02 16.91 14.19
N VAL A 609 26.70 17.25 15.44
CA VAL A 609 27.11 18.55 16.04
C VAL A 609 27.70 18.23 17.40
N GLY A 610 28.83 18.86 17.69
CA GLY A 610 29.77 18.51 18.74
C GLY A 610 29.13 18.15 20.07
N ALA A 611 29.71 17.13 20.71
CA ALA A 611 29.53 16.83 22.11
C ALA A 611 30.04 18.01 22.96
N GLU A 612 29.19 19.02 23.13
CA GLU A 612 29.23 19.91 24.28
C GLU A 612 27.96 19.65 25.08
N GLU A 613 28.17 18.95 26.20
CA GLU A 613 27.25 18.73 27.34
C GLU A 613 25.76 18.60 26.97
N GLU A 614 25.37 17.43 26.47
CA GLU A 614 23.95 17.02 26.51
C GLU A 614 23.53 16.76 27.96
N GLU A 615 22.59 17.57 28.45
CA GLU A 615 21.65 17.09 29.47
C GLU A 615 21.07 15.77 28.99
N SER A 616 21.14 14.76 29.86
CA SER A 616 20.74 13.37 29.63
C SER A 616 19.50 13.24 28.72
N PRO A 617 19.52 12.35 27.70
CA PRO A 617 18.29 11.95 27.01
C PRO A 617 17.25 11.51 28.04
N ALA A 618 15.98 11.79 27.74
CA ALA A 618 14.83 11.52 28.61
C ALA A 618 14.88 10.08 29.13
N ASP A 619 14.59 9.89 30.43
CA ASP A 619 14.61 8.57 31.07
C ASP A 619 13.55 7.66 30.42
N PRO A 620 13.95 6.61 29.66
CA PRO A 620 13.05 5.77 28.89
C PRO A 620 12.11 4.89 29.73
N SER A 621 12.27 4.92 31.06
CA SER A 621 11.47 4.17 32.02
C SER A 621 10.31 4.97 32.65
N ARG A 622 10.19 6.28 32.34
CA ARG A 622 9.14 7.13 32.92
C ARG A 622 7.76 6.77 32.39
N VAL A 623 6.92 6.30 33.30
CA VAL A 623 5.47 6.14 33.11
C VAL A 623 4.79 7.33 33.77
N ALA A 624 3.75 7.87 33.13
CA ALA A 624 2.99 8.95 33.72
C ALA A 624 2.21 8.47 34.97
N GLU A 625 2.17 9.31 36.00
CA GLU A 625 1.36 9.09 37.20
C GLU A 625 -0.06 9.64 36.96
N LEU A 626 -1.07 8.79 37.12
CA LEU A 626 -2.47 9.18 37.04
C LEU A 626 -2.89 9.98 38.28
N VAL A 627 -3.27 11.25 38.07
CA VAL A 627 -3.81 12.16 39.10
C VAL A 627 -5.25 12.58 38.76
N SER A 628 -5.97 13.13 39.74
CA SER A 628 -7.30 13.71 39.47
C SER A 628 -7.20 15.00 38.64
N PHE A 629 -8.28 15.37 37.94
CA PHE A 629 -8.32 16.60 37.16
C PHE A 629 -8.09 17.85 38.03
N SER A 630 -8.63 17.91 39.25
CA SER A 630 -8.39 19.02 40.18
C SER A 630 -6.92 19.15 40.55
N SER A 631 -6.25 18.02 40.85
CA SER A 631 -4.83 18.00 41.18
C SER A 631 -3.95 18.36 39.98
N PHE A 632 -4.37 18.00 38.76
CA PHE A 632 -3.71 18.41 37.52
C PHE A 632 -3.80 19.94 37.32
N VAL A 633 -4.98 20.52 37.52
CA VAL A 633 -5.17 21.98 37.36
C VAL A 633 -4.40 22.76 38.42
N GLU A 634 -4.40 22.31 39.69
CA GLU A 634 -3.58 22.90 40.75
C GLU A 634 -2.07 22.83 40.47
N ALA A 635 -1.64 21.83 39.69
CA ALA A 635 -0.26 21.66 39.28
C ALA A 635 0.16 22.57 38.12
N LEU A 636 -0.77 23.21 37.40
CA LEU A 636 -0.46 24.11 36.29
C LEU A 636 0.17 25.41 36.80
N SER A 637 1.49 25.52 36.72
CA SER A 637 2.21 26.77 36.98
C SER A 637 2.11 27.74 35.79
N GLU A 638 2.58 28.98 35.98
CA GLU A 638 2.93 29.86 34.87
C GLU A 638 3.94 29.16 33.93
N GLN A 639 3.80 29.30 32.61
CA GLN A 639 4.68 28.70 31.59
C GLN A 639 4.63 27.16 31.46
N SER A 640 3.53 26.53 31.89
CA SER A 640 3.38 25.08 31.79
C SER A 640 3.35 24.59 30.33
N THR A 641 4.14 23.55 30.04
CA THR A 641 3.98 22.75 28.82
C THR A 641 3.11 21.54 29.12
N VAL A 642 1.99 21.41 28.42
CA VAL A 642 1.01 20.33 28.61
C VAL A 642 1.02 19.43 27.39
N GLY A 643 1.35 18.17 27.59
CA GLY A 643 1.14 17.12 26.60
C GLY A 643 -0.33 16.77 26.51
N ILE A 644 -0.86 16.58 25.30
CA ILE A 644 -2.21 16.10 25.06
C ILE A 644 -2.18 14.96 24.04
N TYR A 645 -2.97 13.93 24.31
CA TYR A 645 -3.24 12.85 23.39
C TYR A 645 -4.73 12.55 23.37
N CYS A 646 -5.32 12.51 22.17
CA CYS A 646 -6.76 12.32 21.99
C CYS A 646 -7.03 10.95 21.35
N GLN A 647 -7.84 10.13 22.02
CA GLN A 647 -8.33 8.85 21.51
C GLN A 647 -9.86 8.87 21.43
N GLN A 648 -10.40 8.86 20.21
CA GLN A 648 -11.85 8.90 19.97
C GLN A 648 -12.53 10.08 20.68
N GLU A 649 -13.30 9.81 21.75
CA GLU A 649 -14.03 10.82 22.55
C GLU A 649 -13.31 11.21 23.85
N ASN A 650 -12.15 10.62 24.14
CA ASN A 650 -11.37 10.88 25.36
C ASN A 650 -10.10 11.68 25.05
N ALA A 651 -9.68 12.50 26.00
CA ALA A 651 -8.39 13.19 25.97
C ALA A 651 -7.59 12.88 27.23
N SER A 652 -6.31 12.58 27.05
CA SER A 652 -5.33 12.43 28.12
C SER A 652 -4.40 13.63 28.10
N VAL A 653 -4.15 14.22 29.26
CA VAL A 653 -3.20 15.33 29.43
C VAL A 653 -2.10 14.94 30.42
N CYS A 654 -0.88 15.46 30.20
CA CYS A 654 0.24 15.21 31.10
C CYS A 654 1.16 16.42 31.20
N LEU A 655 1.71 16.65 32.39
CA LEU A 655 2.77 17.63 32.66
C LEU A 655 4.16 17.01 32.48
N PRO A 656 5.23 17.82 32.33
CA PRO A 656 6.60 17.31 32.13
C PRO A 656 7.17 16.57 33.35
N ASP A 657 6.59 16.79 34.53
CA ASP A 657 6.94 16.09 35.77
C ASP A 657 6.32 14.68 35.87
N GLY A 658 5.46 14.31 34.92
CA GLY A 658 4.84 13.00 34.83
C GLY A 658 3.43 12.92 35.40
N ARG A 659 2.91 13.99 36.04
CA ARG A 659 1.53 14.02 36.51
C ARG A 659 0.58 14.20 35.33
N GLY A 660 -0.28 13.23 35.10
CA GLY A 660 -1.26 13.29 34.02
C GLY A 660 -2.63 12.76 34.43
N CYS A 661 -3.65 13.13 33.67
CA CYS A 661 -5.01 12.69 33.94
C CYS A 661 -5.72 12.38 32.63
N GLN A 662 -6.62 11.40 32.68
CA GLN A 662 -7.66 11.29 31.67
C GLN A 662 -8.76 12.31 31.97
N ILE A 663 -9.28 12.90 30.90
CA ILE A 663 -10.41 13.80 30.95
C ILE A 663 -11.59 13.04 30.33
N PRO A 664 -12.46 12.43 31.17
CA PRO A 664 -13.61 11.67 30.68
C PRO A 664 -14.71 12.61 30.17
N ASP A 665 -15.43 12.14 29.14
CA ASP A 665 -16.62 12.76 28.56
C ASP A 665 -16.37 14.10 27.83
N HIS A 666 -16.69 14.13 26.53
CA HIS A 666 -16.59 15.28 25.63
C HIS A 666 -17.29 16.55 26.15
N GLY A 667 -18.31 16.45 27.02
CA GLY A 667 -18.96 17.62 27.60
C GLY A 667 -18.10 18.33 28.66
N THR A 668 -17.83 17.63 29.77
CA THR A 668 -16.99 18.11 30.89
C THR A 668 -15.54 18.34 30.47
N ALA A 669 -15.01 17.51 29.56
CA ALA A 669 -13.65 17.65 29.07
C ALA A 669 -13.43 18.98 28.35
N MET A 670 -14.42 19.43 27.60
CA MET A 670 -14.26 20.62 26.77
C MET A 670 -14.37 21.90 27.60
N GLU A 671 -15.13 21.91 28.70
CA GLU A 671 -15.12 23.03 29.65
C GLU A 671 -13.77 23.13 30.38
N ALA A 672 -13.29 22.01 30.92
CA ALA A 672 -11.98 21.87 31.55
C ALA A 672 -10.81 22.34 30.67
N ILE A 673 -10.75 21.86 29.42
CA ILE A 673 -9.68 22.21 28.49
C ILE A 673 -9.83 23.64 27.97
N THR A 674 -11.04 24.21 27.93
CA THR A 674 -11.25 25.60 27.50
C THR A 674 -10.48 26.59 28.35
N GLU A 675 -10.45 26.39 29.66
CA GLU A 675 -9.69 27.26 30.57
C GLU A 675 -8.20 27.24 30.20
N ILE A 676 -7.66 26.04 29.93
CA ILE A 676 -6.27 25.83 29.50
C ILE A 676 -6.00 26.49 28.14
N LEU A 677 -6.92 26.31 27.18
CA LEU A 677 -6.79 26.84 25.81
C LEU A 677 -6.77 28.38 25.76
N TYR A 678 -7.35 29.07 26.74
CA TYR A 678 -7.32 30.54 26.82
C TYR A 678 -6.14 31.11 27.61
N ARG A 679 -5.30 30.26 28.23
CA ARG A 679 -4.09 30.68 28.93
C ARG A 679 -2.94 30.94 27.94
N ARG A 680 -2.48 32.20 27.85
CA ARG A 680 -1.35 32.62 27.00
C ARG A 680 -0.01 32.04 27.45
N ASP A 681 0.10 31.72 28.73
CA ASP A 681 1.28 31.18 29.39
C ASP A 681 1.34 29.65 29.31
N VAL A 682 0.43 29.00 28.58
CA VAL A 682 0.44 27.54 28.40
C VAL A 682 0.82 27.17 26.98
N LYS A 683 1.68 26.15 26.85
CA LYS A 683 2.05 25.52 25.58
C LYS A 683 1.46 24.11 25.53
N ILE A 684 0.59 23.84 24.56
CA ILE A 684 -0.02 22.53 24.33
C ILE A 684 0.77 21.80 23.25
N VAL A 685 1.09 20.54 23.52
CA VAL A 685 1.91 19.69 22.65
C VAL A 685 1.19 18.36 22.40
N GLY A 686 1.13 17.90 21.16
CA GLY A 686 0.60 16.57 20.86
C GLY A 686 0.69 16.20 19.39
N TRP A 687 0.02 15.09 19.05
CA TRP A 687 -0.01 14.55 17.69
C TRP A 687 -1.37 14.83 17.04
N GLY A 688 -1.39 15.55 15.91
CA GLY A 688 -2.61 15.80 15.18
C GLY A 688 -3.65 16.54 16.01
N LEU A 689 -3.35 17.79 16.38
CA LEU A 689 -4.16 18.60 17.30
C LEU A 689 -5.41 19.23 16.65
N LYS A 690 -5.44 19.32 15.32
CA LYS A 690 -6.56 19.96 14.62
C LYS A 690 -7.92 19.30 14.82
N PRO A 691 -8.09 17.96 14.71
CA PRO A 691 -9.36 17.30 15.00
C PRO A 691 -9.89 17.59 16.41
N PHE A 692 -8.99 17.65 17.39
CA PHE A 692 -9.33 18.04 18.76
C PHE A 692 -9.88 19.47 18.82
N LEU A 693 -9.17 20.45 18.23
CA LEU A 693 -9.64 21.84 18.17
C LEU A 693 -10.92 22.01 17.36
N ARG A 694 -11.12 21.21 16.32
CA ARG A 694 -12.35 21.21 15.54
C ARG A 694 -13.54 20.82 16.42
N GLY A 695 -13.42 19.73 17.18
CA GLY A 695 -14.43 19.32 18.17
C GLY A 695 -14.70 20.44 19.19
N TRP A 696 -13.67 21.23 19.53
CA TRP A 696 -13.81 22.40 20.39
C TRP A 696 -14.62 23.53 19.79
N PHE A 697 -14.41 23.88 18.52
CA PHE A 697 -15.26 24.87 17.86
C PHE A 697 -16.70 24.38 17.64
N GLU A 698 -16.92 23.07 17.43
CA GLU A 698 -18.26 22.48 17.25
C GLU A 698 -19.18 22.64 18.48
N THR A 699 -18.62 22.93 19.66
CA THR A 699 -19.38 23.28 20.88
C THR A 699 -19.95 24.72 20.88
N GLY A 700 -19.72 25.50 19.82
CA GLY A 700 -20.26 26.86 19.66
C GLY A 700 -19.32 28.00 20.08
N ARG A 701 -18.07 27.68 20.41
CA ARG A 701 -17.02 28.68 20.72
C ARG A 701 -16.56 29.36 19.43
N LYS A 702 -16.26 30.67 19.49
CA LYS A 702 -15.97 31.49 18.30
C LYS A 702 -14.56 32.07 18.25
N ILE A 703 -14.02 32.40 19.42
CA ILE A 703 -12.71 33.03 19.57
C ILE A 703 -11.62 31.95 19.47
N LEU A 704 -10.51 32.27 18.81
CA LEU A 704 -9.36 31.37 18.75
C LEU A 704 -8.78 31.11 20.16
N PRO A 705 -8.24 29.90 20.41
CA PRO A 705 -7.40 29.65 21.58
C PRO A 705 -6.23 30.63 21.67
N ARG A 706 -5.81 30.95 22.90
CA ARG A 706 -4.69 31.88 23.16
C ARG A 706 -3.41 31.19 23.60
N CYS A 707 -3.47 29.89 23.91
CA CYS A 707 -2.30 29.08 24.20
C CYS A 707 -1.44 28.86 22.96
N GLN A 708 -0.18 28.49 23.17
CA GLN A 708 0.72 28.07 22.10
C GLN A 708 0.46 26.60 21.76
N PHE A 709 0.57 26.23 20.49
CA PHE A 709 0.45 24.84 20.03
C PHE A 709 1.76 24.31 19.46
N VAL A 710 2.02 23.02 19.66
CA VAL A 710 3.01 22.25 18.93
C VAL A 710 2.40 20.94 18.50
N ASP A 711 2.10 20.84 17.21
CA ASP A 711 1.64 19.62 16.56
C ASP A 711 2.84 18.86 15.97
N LEU A 712 3.18 17.72 16.56
CA LEU A 712 4.35 16.92 16.20
C LEU A 712 4.26 16.35 14.78
N ASP A 713 3.05 16.13 14.26
CA ASP A 713 2.84 15.69 12.88
C ASP A 713 3.27 16.76 11.87
N ILE A 714 3.01 18.02 12.21
CA ILE A 714 3.43 19.18 11.40
C ILE A 714 4.94 19.37 11.53
N VAL A 715 5.49 19.24 12.75
CA VAL A 715 6.94 19.35 12.96
C VAL A 715 7.71 18.31 12.14
N ALA A 716 7.27 17.05 12.16
CA ALA A 716 7.84 15.99 11.31
C ALA A 716 7.79 16.36 9.83
N PHE A 717 6.61 16.80 9.36
CA PHE A 717 6.43 17.22 7.96
C PHE A 717 7.33 18.40 7.56
N LEU A 718 7.61 19.35 8.46
CA LEU A 718 8.51 20.47 8.18
C LEU A 718 9.98 20.02 8.04
N LEU A 719 10.39 18.99 8.77
CA LEU A 719 11.75 18.45 8.71
C LEU A 719 12.02 17.67 7.42
N ASP A 720 11.12 16.77 7.03
CA ASP A 720 11.15 16.13 5.71
C ASP A 720 9.74 15.80 5.19
N PRO A 721 9.18 16.64 4.31
CA PRO A 721 7.84 16.40 3.77
C PRO A 721 7.77 15.22 2.78
N ASP A 722 8.92 14.71 2.32
CA ASP A 722 9.04 13.59 1.39
C ASP A 722 9.50 12.28 2.10
N ALA A 723 9.62 12.27 3.43
CA ALA A 723 10.12 11.12 4.19
C ALA A 723 9.29 9.84 3.96
N PHE A 724 9.99 8.70 3.87
CA PHE A 724 9.38 7.37 3.71
C PHE A 724 8.92 6.76 5.05
N MET A 725 9.54 7.20 6.14
CA MET A 725 9.25 6.77 7.51
C MET A 725 7.96 7.40 8.05
N SER A 726 7.37 6.78 9.08
CA SER A 726 6.22 7.38 9.76
C SER A 726 6.58 8.74 10.37
N ARG A 727 5.58 9.61 10.57
CA ARG A 727 5.82 10.92 11.20
C ARG A 727 6.35 10.79 12.62
N VAL A 728 5.91 9.75 13.32
CA VAL A 728 6.36 9.44 14.68
C VAL A 728 7.86 9.14 14.66
N GLN A 729 8.29 8.23 13.78
CA GLN A 729 9.69 7.87 13.63
C GLN A 729 10.59 9.05 13.22
N GLN A 730 10.08 10.02 12.46
CA GLN A 730 10.85 11.18 12.00
C GLN A 730 11.27 12.14 13.14
N VAL A 731 10.49 12.22 14.22
CA VAL A 731 10.73 13.16 15.33
C VAL A 731 10.93 12.48 16.67
N GLN A 732 10.90 11.15 16.73
CA GLN A 732 11.20 10.40 17.94
C GLN A 732 12.71 10.21 18.06
N PHE A 733 13.34 10.98 18.95
CA PHE A 733 14.80 11.03 19.02
C PHE A 733 15.44 10.04 19.99
N ALA A 734 14.74 9.54 21.02
CA ALA A 734 15.32 8.65 22.02
C ALA A 734 14.28 8.10 23.02
N THR A 735 13.37 7.21 22.62
CA THR A 735 12.58 6.46 23.61
C THR A 735 12.69 4.97 23.36
N SER A 736 12.98 4.18 24.40
CA SER A 736 13.06 2.71 24.34
C SER A 736 11.69 2.06 24.11
N ARG A 737 10.60 2.81 24.35
CA ARG A 737 9.23 2.40 24.02
C ARG A 737 8.86 2.96 22.66
N ASP A 738 8.35 2.09 21.80
CA ASP A 738 7.79 2.49 20.52
C ASP A 738 6.47 3.23 20.77
N ILE A 739 6.41 4.52 20.41
CA ILE A 739 5.19 5.32 20.53
C ILE A 739 4.10 4.70 19.64
N GLU A 740 4.44 4.06 18.52
CA GLU A 740 3.45 3.41 17.64
C GLU A 740 2.73 2.25 18.31
N ASP A 741 3.39 1.52 19.20
CA ASP A 741 2.77 0.46 19.98
C ASP A 741 1.82 1.04 21.04
N LEU A 742 2.23 2.12 21.72
CA LEU A 742 1.40 2.80 22.71
C LEU A 742 0.17 3.47 22.08
N LEU A 743 0.30 4.03 20.86
CA LEU A 743 -0.80 4.61 20.11
C LEU A 743 -1.90 3.58 19.78
N GLN A 744 -1.56 2.30 19.73
CA GLN A 744 -2.48 1.19 19.47
C GLN A 744 -3.13 0.63 20.74
N SER A 745 -2.67 1.06 21.92
CA SER A 745 -3.22 0.62 23.21
C SER A 745 -4.49 1.40 23.57
N ASP A 746 -5.49 0.68 24.09
CA ASP A 746 -6.70 1.27 24.68
C ASP A 746 -6.54 1.54 26.19
N ALA A 747 -5.36 1.29 26.77
CA ALA A 747 -5.11 1.49 28.20
C ALA A 747 -4.97 2.98 28.54
N GLU A 748 -5.64 3.43 29.61
CA GLU A 748 -5.61 4.83 30.06
C GLU A 748 -4.20 5.30 30.40
N GLU A 749 -3.42 4.45 31.07
CA GLU A 749 -2.01 4.70 31.43
C GLU A 749 -1.13 4.91 30.19
N ASP A 750 -1.35 4.14 29.13
CA ASP A 750 -0.61 4.28 27.88
C ASP A 750 -0.96 5.60 27.19
N ALA A 751 -2.24 5.99 27.19
CA ALA A 751 -2.68 7.26 26.62
C ALA A 751 -2.08 8.48 27.35
N VAL A 752 -2.02 8.45 28.68
CA VAL A 752 -1.34 9.50 29.47
C VAL A 752 0.18 9.46 29.25
N THR A 753 0.76 8.27 29.09
CA THR A 753 2.18 8.11 28.75
C THR A 753 2.49 8.69 27.37
N VAL A 754 1.63 8.50 26.36
CA VAL A 754 1.79 9.16 25.05
C VAL A 754 1.76 10.68 25.18
N ALA A 755 0.89 11.23 26.03
CA ALA A 755 0.87 12.67 26.31
C ALA A 755 2.20 13.14 26.93
N LEU A 756 2.78 12.41 27.89
CA LEU A 756 4.11 12.70 28.45
C LEU A 756 5.20 12.67 27.38
N LEU A 757 5.28 11.58 26.60
CA LEU A 757 6.27 11.40 25.55
C LEU A 757 6.17 12.49 24.47
N SER A 758 4.97 13.02 24.21
CA SER A 758 4.77 14.14 23.29
C SER A 758 5.51 15.40 23.77
N VAL A 759 5.51 15.69 25.08
CA VAL A 759 6.23 16.83 25.65
C VAL A 759 7.74 16.68 25.48
N GLU A 760 8.26 15.49 25.75
CA GLU A 760 9.69 15.18 25.62
C GLU A 760 10.13 15.26 24.15
N THR A 761 9.33 14.68 23.26
CA THR A 761 9.54 14.72 21.80
C THR A 761 9.57 16.17 21.30
N ALA A 762 8.65 17.03 21.73
CA ALA A 762 8.63 18.42 21.30
C ALA A 762 9.86 19.21 21.75
N LYS A 763 10.40 18.96 22.96
CA LYS A 763 11.63 19.60 23.42
C LYS A 763 12.82 19.26 22.51
N ALA A 764 12.95 17.99 22.12
CA ALA A 764 13.99 17.55 21.21
C ALA A 764 13.79 18.12 19.80
N ALA A 765 12.55 18.07 19.29
CA ALA A 765 12.21 18.56 17.97
C ALA A 765 12.40 20.09 17.84
N GLU A 766 12.15 20.86 18.90
CA GLU A 766 12.37 22.32 18.94
C GLU A 766 13.85 22.68 18.73
N LYS A 767 14.78 21.94 19.37
CA LYS A 767 16.23 22.11 19.15
C LYS A 767 16.59 21.84 17.69
N LEU A 768 16.03 20.78 17.10
CA LEU A 768 16.29 20.44 15.70
C LEU A 768 15.75 21.52 14.75
N ILE A 769 14.50 21.97 14.94
CA ILE A 769 13.87 23.02 14.15
C ILE A 769 14.69 24.32 14.20
N GLN A 770 15.18 24.72 15.38
CA GLN A 770 16.06 25.88 15.52
C GLN A 770 17.37 25.69 14.75
N LYS A 771 18.03 24.53 14.92
CA LYS A 771 19.28 24.18 14.20
C LYS A 771 19.10 24.23 12.68
N VAL A 772 17.95 23.78 12.17
CA VAL A 772 17.62 23.86 10.74
C VAL A 772 16.91 25.17 10.35
N GLY A 773 16.85 26.19 11.21
CA GLY A 773 16.29 27.50 10.87
C GLY A 773 14.85 27.45 10.33
N LEU A 774 14.03 26.54 10.86
CA LEU A 774 12.61 26.38 10.50
C LEU A 774 11.66 26.99 11.55
N ALA A 775 12.19 27.64 12.60
CA ALA A 775 11.40 28.13 13.73
C ALA A 775 10.24 29.06 13.32
N GLY A 776 10.50 30.04 12.43
CA GLY A 776 9.44 30.94 11.96
C GLY A 776 8.35 30.23 11.13
N ILE A 777 8.73 29.23 10.33
CA ILE A 777 7.75 28.40 9.59
C ILE A 777 6.95 27.54 10.54
N GLN A 778 7.59 26.96 11.56
CA GLN A 778 6.89 26.19 12.59
C GLN A 778 5.86 27.09 13.28
N GLU A 779 6.25 28.28 13.73
CA GLU A 779 5.36 29.23 14.40
C GLU A 779 4.11 29.54 13.55
N MET A 780 4.31 29.92 12.27
CA MET A 780 3.22 30.16 11.33
C MET A 780 2.30 28.93 11.19
N GLU A 781 2.86 27.72 11.02
CA GLU A 781 2.03 26.52 10.87
C GLU A 781 1.24 26.19 12.15
N MET A 782 1.80 26.46 13.33
CA MET A 782 1.12 26.26 14.62
C MET A 782 -0.01 27.26 14.85
N GLN A 783 0.21 28.54 14.50
CA GLN A 783 -0.82 29.57 14.54
C GLN A 783 -1.97 29.29 13.56
N LEU A 784 -1.66 28.63 12.43
CA LEU A 784 -2.66 28.27 11.43
C LEU A 784 -3.57 27.10 11.89
N VAL A 785 -3.11 26.21 12.78
CA VAL A 785 -3.90 25.04 13.24
C VAL A 785 -5.30 25.43 13.75
N PRO A 786 -5.46 26.35 14.72
CA PRO A 786 -6.78 26.75 15.21
C PRO A 786 -7.62 27.48 14.14
N VAL A 787 -7.00 28.22 13.23
CA VAL A 787 -7.71 28.89 12.11
C VAL A 787 -8.36 27.84 11.21
N LEU A 788 -7.61 26.79 10.83
CA LEU A 788 -8.13 25.71 10.01
C LEU A 788 -9.17 24.87 10.74
N ALA A 789 -8.96 24.57 12.03
CA ALA A 789 -9.95 23.88 12.85
C ALA A 789 -11.30 24.61 12.84
N ARG A 790 -11.27 25.94 12.97
CA ARG A 790 -12.46 26.80 12.92
C ARG A 790 -13.10 26.83 11.53
N MET A 791 -12.30 26.86 10.46
CA MET A 791 -12.82 26.77 9.10
C MET A 791 -13.52 25.43 8.85
N GLU A 792 -12.93 24.32 9.31
CA GLU A 792 -13.53 22.98 9.19
C GLU A 792 -14.85 22.88 9.97
N SER A 793 -14.89 23.37 11.21
CA SER A 793 -16.10 23.37 12.03
C SER A 793 -17.19 24.28 11.46
N THR A 794 -16.80 25.38 10.79
CA THR A 794 -17.73 26.32 10.17
C THR A 794 -18.30 25.76 8.87
N GLY A 795 -17.47 25.17 8.01
CA GLY A 795 -17.85 24.69 6.69
C GLY A 795 -18.38 25.79 5.75
N ILE A 796 -18.84 25.38 4.56
CA ILE A 796 -19.54 26.25 3.61
C ILE A 796 -20.96 25.73 3.36
N ARG A 797 -21.95 26.62 3.35
CA ARG A 797 -23.34 26.25 3.09
C ARG A 797 -23.56 25.95 1.60
N VAL A 798 -24.43 24.97 1.35
CA VAL A 798 -24.74 24.50 0.01
C VAL A 798 -26.25 24.43 -0.18
N ASP A 799 -26.71 24.95 -1.31
CA ASP A 799 -28.09 24.78 -1.78
C ASP A 799 -28.25 23.37 -2.39
N VAL A 800 -28.79 22.46 -1.58
CA VAL A 800 -29.03 21.06 -1.95
C VAL A 800 -30.01 20.96 -3.12
N THR A 801 -31.06 21.78 -3.13
CA THR A 801 -32.08 21.75 -4.20
C THR A 801 -31.48 22.13 -5.55
N LYS A 802 -30.53 23.08 -5.54
CA LYS A 802 -29.80 23.47 -6.73
C LYS A 802 -28.84 22.37 -7.19
N LEU A 803 -28.15 21.69 -6.28
CA LEU A 803 -27.31 20.53 -6.63
C LEU A 803 -28.15 19.41 -7.27
N GLU A 804 -29.30 19.09 -6.71
CA GLU A 804 -30.23 18.08 -7.26
C GLU A 804 -30.72 18.48 -8.66
N SER A 805 -31.10 19.74 -8.86
CA SER A 805 -31.52 20.23 -10.18
C SER A 805 -30.40 20.13 -11.23
N ILE A 806 -29.16 20.39 -10.85
CA ILE A 806 -27.99 20.27 -11.74
C ILE A 806 -27.72 18.79 -12.04
N GLU A 807 -27.90 17.91 -11.06
CA GLU A 807 -27.76 16.45 -11.25
C GLU A 807 -28.80 15.92 -12.24
N GLU A 808 -30.06 16.35 -12.14
CA GLU A 808 -31.13 15.97 -13.08
C GLU A 808 -30.83 16.45 -14.50
N GLU A 809 -30.39 17.71 -14.67
CA GLU A 809 -30.02 18.26 -15.97
C GLU A 809 -28.88 17.45 -16.61
N ILE A 810 -27.85 17.12 -15.81
CA ILE A 810 -26.70 16.34 -16.27
C ILE A 810 -27.07 14.90 -16.59
N ALA A 811 -27.94 14.27 -15.80
CA ALA A 811 -28.46 12.94 -16.09
C ALA A 811 -29.20 12.92 -17.43
N SER A 812 -30.03 13.93 -17.69
CA SER A 812 -30.74 14.07 -18.97
C SER A 812 -29.80 14.30 -20.15
N GLN A 813 -28.79 15.19 -20.01
CA GLN A 813 -27.78 15.43 -21.03
C GLN A 813 -26.96 14.17 -21.33
N LYS A 814 -26.61 13.40 -20.30
CA LYS A 814 -25.90 12.13 -20.44
C LYS A 814 -26.73 11.11 -21.21
N GLU A 815 -28.00 10.92 -20.83
CA GLU A 815 -28.90 10.01 -21.55
C GLU A 815 -29.04 10.38 -23.03
N ARG A 816 -29.14 11.69 -23.32
CA ARG A 816 -29.16 12.20 -24.70
C ARG A 816 -27.87 11.88 -25.46
N LEU A 817 -26.71 12.14 -24.86
CA LEU A 817 -25.41 11.81 -25.48
C LEU A 817 -25.25 10.31 -25.72
N GLU A 818 -25.71 9.47 -24.79
CA GLU A 818 -25.68 8.01 -24.95
C GLU A 818 -26.54 7.58 -26.15
N LYS A 819 -27.74 8.15 -26.29
CA LYS A 819 -28.61 7.92 -27.47
C LYS A 819 -27.94 8.39 -28.76
N GLU A 820 -27.30 9.56 -28.76
CA GLU A 820 -26.57 10.09 -29.93
C GLU A 820 -25.37 9.21 -30.30
N ILE A 821 -24.64 8.68 -29.31
CA ILE A 821 -23.50 7.77 -29.54
C ILE A 821 -23.97 6.44 -30.15
N PHE A 822 -25.04 5.84 -29.59
CA PHE A 822 -25.57 4.58 -30.09
C PHE A 822 -26.37 4.71 -31.39
N ALA A 823 -26.69 5.94 -31.82
CA ALA A 823 -27.30 6.21 -33.12
C ALA A 823 -26.28 6.28 -34.27
N ILE A 824 -24.97 6.30 -33.98
CA ILE A 824 -23.93 6.24 -35.02
C ILE A 824 -24.01 4.88 -35.72
N GLU A 825 -24.04 4.91 -37.05
CA GLU A 825 -24.16 3.70 -37.87
C GLU A 825 -23.03 2.71 -37.60
N GLY A 826 -23.39 1.45 -37.38
CA GLY A 826 -22.44 0.36 -37.14
C GLY A 826 -21.96 0.23 -35.69
N VAL A 827 -22.48 1.04 -34.76
CA VAL A 827 -22.12 0.98 -33.34
C VAL A 827 -23.14 0.14 -32.56
N ALA A 828 -22.70 -1.01 -32.04
CA ALA A 828 -23.51 -1.79 -31.10
C ALA A 828 -23.50 -1.14 -29.71
N PRO A 829 -24.58 -1.27 -28.90
CA PRO A 829 -24.58 -0.78 -27.53
C PRO A 829 -23.44 -1.38 -26.70
N PHE A 830 -22.69 -0.52 -26.00
CA PHE A 830 -21.56 -0.93 -25.16
C PHE A 830 -21.46 -0.05 -23.91
N ASN A 831 -20.65 -0.46 -22.94
CA ASN A 831 -20.41 0.33 -21.74
C ASN A 831 -19.41 1.45 -22.02
N LEU A 832 -19.90 2.69 -22.11
CA LEU A 832 -19.10 3.90 -22.35
C LEU A 832 -18.06 4.20 -21.26
N ALA A 833 -18.24 3.67 -20.04
CA ALA A 833 -17.24 3.75 -18.98
C ALA A 833 -16.05 2.79 -19.21
N SER A 834 -16.21 1.77 -20.07
CA SER A 834 -15.17 0.80 -20.38
C SER A 834 -14.26 1.31 -21.50
N SER A 835 -13.07 1.79 -21.11
CA SER A 835 -12.03 2.20 -22.07
C SER A 835 -11.63 1.09 -23.05
N LYS A 836 -11.80 -0.19 -22.66
CA LYS A 836 -11.51 -1.35 -23.50
C LYS A 836 -12.58 -1.52 -24.59
N GLN A 837 -13.86 -1.53 -24.22
CA GLN A 837 -14.96 -1.67 -25.19
C GLN A 837 -15.00 -0.49 -26.16
N LEU A 838 -14.74 0.74 -25.67
CA LEU A 838 -14.59 1.89 -26.54
C LEU A 838 -13.44 1.72 -27.54
N ALA A 839 -12.30 1.16 -27.12
CA ALA A 839 -11.17 0.93 -28.01
C ALA A 839 -11.52 -0.11 -29.08
N GLU A 840 -12.21 -1.19 -28.71
CA GLU A 840 -12.69 -2.23 -29.63
C GLU A 840 -13.61 -1.63 -30.69
N VAL A 841 -14.62 -0.86 -30.30
CA VAL A 841 -15.55 -0.17 -31.23
C VAL A 841 -14.81 0.80 -32.15
N LEU A 842 -13.90 1.63 -31.62
CA LEU A 842 -13.13 2.57 -32.44
C LEU A 842 -12.23 1.84 -33.47
N ILE A 843 -11.65 0.71 -33.10
CA ILE A 843 -10.83 -0.11 -34.01
C ILE A 843 -11.71 -0.78 -35.07
N GLU A 844 -12.89 -1.29 -34.70
CA GLU A 844 -13.87 -1.86 -35.64
C GLU A 844 -14.36 -0.80 -36.64
N MET A 845 -14.49 0.45 -36.20
CA MET A 845 -14.78 1.60 -37.07
C MET A 845 -13.58 2.04 -37.94
N GLY A 846 -12.40 1.44 -37.77
CA GLY A 846 -11.20 1.68 -38.57
C GLY A 846 -10.18 2.65 -37.98
N ALA A 847 -10.38 3.13 -36.75
CA ALA A 847 -9.48 4.10 -36.10
C ALA A 847 -8.12 3.48 -35.75
N LYS A 848 -7.03 4.21 -36.00
CA LYS A 848 -5.68 3.79 -35.59
C LYS A 848 -5.33 4.34 -34.22
N LEU A 849 -5.40 3.49 -33.21
CA LEU A 849 -5.12 3.88 -31.83
C LEU A 849 -3.70 3.44 -31.39
N PRO A 850 -2.99 4.26 -30.59
CA PRO A 850 -1.67 3.92 -30.08
C PRO A 850 -1.74 2.85 -28.98
N THR A 851 -0.88 1.84 -29.07
CA THR A 851 -0.71 0.77 -28.07
C THR A 851 0.21 1.23 -26.93
N LYS A 852 -0.19 0.97 -25.67
CA LYS A 852 0.71 1.17 -24.53
C LYS A 852 1.83 0.12 -24.57
N ARG A 853 3.09 0.57 -24.63
CA ARG A 853 4.31 -0.27 -24.73
C ARG A 853 4.42 -1.38 -23.66
N ARG A 854 3.76 -1.23 -22.50
CA ARG A 854 3.92 -2.13 -21.34
C ARG A 854 2.75 -3.11 -21.10
N THR A 855 1.56 -2.88 -21.68
CA THR A 855 0.36 -3.68 -21.38
C THR A 855 -0.38 -4.23 -22.60
N ARG A 856 0.08 -3.94 -23.83
CA ARG A 856 -0.63 -4.22 -25.11
C ARG A 856 -2.05 -3.64 -25.20
N ASN A 857 -2.57 -3.00 -24.16
CA ASN A 857 -3.85 -2.33 -24.15
C ASN A 857 -3.77 -1.03 -24.96
N VAL A 858 -4.81 -0.80 -25.76
CA VAL A 858 -4.97 0.36 -26.60
C VAL A 858 -5.46 1.55 -25.77
N SER A 859 -4.89 2.74 -25.99
CA SER A 859 -5.26 3.93 -25.22
C SER A 859 -6.43 4.67 -25.86
N THR A 860 -7.46 4.99 -25.08
CA THR A 860 -8.54 5.91 -25.47
C THR A 860 -8.50 7.19 -24.62
N SER A 861 -7.33 7.62 -24.13
CA SER A 861 -7.23 8.84 -23.31
C SER A 861 -7.69 10.10 -24.04
N GLU A 862 -8.00 11.16 -23.30
CA GLU A 862 -8.41 12.46 -23.87
C GLU A 862 -7.44 12.95 -24.96
N LYS A 863 -6.12 12.86 -24.72
CA LYS A 863 -5.10 13.21 -25.70
C LYS A 863 -5.21 12.38 -26.99
N VAL A 864 -5.52 11.09 -26.90
CA VAL A 864 -5.69 10.23 -28.08
C VAL A 864 -6.96 10.61 -28.83
N LEU A 865 -8.08 10.76 -28.13
CA LEU A 865 -9.36 11.13 -28.77
C LEU A 865 -9.29 12.51 -29.43
N MET A 866 -8.64 13.49 -28.79
CA MET A 866 -8.38 14.80 -29.40
C MET A 866 -7.49 14.69 -30.64
N GLY A 867 -6.49 13.79 -30.62
CA GLY A 867 -5.67 13.49 -31.80
C GLY A 867 -6.50 12.97 -32.96
N LEU A 868 -7.45 12.05 -32.70
CA LEU A 868 -8.35 11.52 -33.73
C LEU A 868 -9.19 12.62 -34.40
N LEU A 869 -9.63 13.64 -33.65
CA LEU A 869 -10.37 14.77 -34.22
C LEU A 869 -9.56 15.51 -35.29
N GLN A 870 -8.23 15.52 -35.18
CA GLN A 870 -7.33 16.21 -36.10
C GLN A 870 -6.83 15.32 -37.24
N THR A 871 -6.56 14.03 -36.97
CA THR A 871 -5.83 13.16 -37.90
C THR A 871 -6.69 12.14 -38.61
N GLU A 872 -7.86 11.79 -38.07
CA GLU A 872 -8.66 10.67 -38.59
C GLU A 872 -9.56 11.14 -39.75
N PRO A 873 -9.55 10.45 -40.91
CA PRO A 873 -10.38 10.82 -42.06
C PRO A 873 -11.86 10.39 -41.98
N ASP A 874 -12.21 9.31 -41.26
CA ASP A 874 -13.62 8.86 -41.13
C ASP A 874 -14.40 9.79 -40.19
N GLU A 875 -15.46 10.43 -40.72
CA GLU A 875 -16.32 11.34 -39.96
C GLU A 875 -17.04 10.64 -38.80
N ARG A 876 -17.39 9.36 -38.93
CA ARG A 876 -18.05 8.61 -37.84
C ARG A 876 -17.12 8.44 -36.65
N VAL A 877 -15.82 8.23 -36.89
CA VAL A 877 -14.81 8.14 -35.83
C VAL A 877 -14.61 9.50 -35.15
N ARG A 878 -14.56 10.60 -35.92
CA ARG A 878 -14.48 11.96 -35.35
C ARG A 878 -15.73 12.30 -34.53
N GLN A 879 -16.91 11.94 -35.03
CA GLN A 879 -18.18 12.12 -34.32
C GLN A 879 -18.22 11.31 -33.03
N MET A 880 -17.84 10.03 -33.08
CA MET A 880 -17.72 9.16 -31.90
C MET A 880 -16.76 9.77 -30.86
N ALA A 881 -15.55 10.14 -31.27
CA ALA A 881 -14.56 10.75 -30.39
C ALA A 881 -15.09 12.04 -29.74
N THR A 882 -15.78 12.89 -30.49
CA THR A 882 -16.39 14.15 -29.99
C THR A 882 -17.45 13.88 -28.93
N LEU A 883 -18.40 12.99 -29.23
CA LEU A 883 -19.50 12.68 -28.31
C LEU A 883 -18.99 11.97 -27.04
N VAL A 884 -18.02 11.07 -27.18
CA VAL A 884 -17.40 10.37 -26.04
C VAL A 884 -16.59 11.34 -25.17
N LEU A 885 -15.85 12.28 -25.76
CA LEU A 885 -15.16 13.33 -25.00
C LEU A 885 -16.15 14.16 -24.17
N ARG A 886 -17.28 14.55 -24.76
CA ARG A 886 -18.37 15.25 -24.06
C ARG A 886 -18.99 14.39 -22.95
N HIS A 887 -19.32 13.14 -23.24
CA HIS A 887 -19.89 12.18 -22.28
C HIS A 887 -18.96 11.94 -21.08
N ARG A 888 -17.65 11.80 -21.32
CA ARG A 888 -16.65 11.65 -20.26
C ARG A 888 -16.49 12.91 -19.40
N SER A 889 -16.50 14.08 -20.03
CA SER A 889 -16.46 15.36 -19.31
C SER A 889 -17.65 15.48 -18.35
N ILE A 890 -18.87 15.25 -18.85
CA ILE A 890 -20.11 15.28 -18.05
C ILE A 890 -20.13 14.17 -16.99
N SER A 891 -19.72 12.95 -17.33
CA SER A 891 -19.66 11.83 -16.38
C SER A 891 -18.66 12.06 -15.25
N LYS A 892 -17.54 12.74 -15.52
CA LYS A 892 -16.58 13.17 -14.50
C LYS A 892 -17.21 14.22 -13.59
N LEU A 893 -17.93 15.18 -14.15
CA LEU A 893 -18.63 16.22 -13.40
C LEU A 893 -19.69 15.62 -12.44
N GLN A 894 -20.50 14.68 -12.93
CA GLN A 894 -21.52 13.98 -12.14
C GLN A 894 -20.91 13.15 -11.01
N ASN A 895 -19.98 12.24 -11.33
CA ASN A 895 -19.45 11.28 -10.37
C ASN A 895 -18.50 11.91 -9.34
N THR A 896 -17.68 12.89 -9.76
CA THR A 896 -16.67 13.49 -8.89
C THR A 896 -17.24 14.63 -8.05
N TYR A 897 -18.12 15.46 -8.61
CA TYR A 897 -18.57 16.67 -7.94
C TYR A 897 -20.01 16.57 -7.45
N LEU A 898 -21.00 16.19 -8.25
CA LEU A 898 -22.40 16.22 -7.78
C LEU A 898 -22.70 15.15 -6.72
N VAL A 899 -22.55 13.87 -7.09
CA VAL A 899 -22.86 12.74 -6.18
C VAL A 899 -21.91 12.72 -4.97
N GLY A 900 -20.67 13.16 -5.18
CA GLY A 900 -19.66 13.27 -4.13
C GLY A 900 -19.97 14.39 -3.14
N LEU A 901 -20.28 15.60 -3.62
CA LEU A 901 -20.60 16.76 -2.78
C LEU A 901 -21.89 16.55 -2.00
N ALA A 902 -22.96 16.07 -2.66
CA ALA A 902 -24.26 15.86 -2.02
C ALA A 902 -24.16 14.92 -0.79
N LYS A 903 -23.33 13.86 -0.87
CA LYS A 903 -23.07 12.94 0.25
C LYS A 903 -22.26 13.54 1.39
N CYS A 904 -21.60 14.65 1.16
CA CYS A 904 -20.80 15.36 2.15
C CYS A 904 -21.55 16.55 2.77
N VAL A 905 -22.77 16.85 2.31
CA VAL A 905 -23.62 17.87 2.94
C VAL A 905 -24.13 17.31 4.27
N SER A 906 -23.87 18.03 5.35
CA SER A 906 -24.36 17.73 6.68
C SER A 906 -25.87 17.99 6.76
N GLU A 907 -26.62 16.99 7.24
CA GLU A 907 -28.07 17.12 7.45
C GLU A 907 -28.42 18.11 8.57
N LYS A 908 -27.47 18.40 9.49
CA LYS A 908 -27.69 19.27 10.65
C LYS A 908 -27.81 20.74 10.26
N ASP A 909 -27.03 21.19 9.30
CA ASP A 909 -26.82 22.61 8.98
C ASP A 909 -26.71 22.91 7.48
N SER A 910 -26.89 21.90 6.62
CA SER A 910 -26.77 22.04 5.15
C SER A 910 -25.41 22.59 4.70
N ARG A 911 -24.35 22.27 5.46
CA ARG A 911 -22.97 22.70 5.20
C ARG A 911 -22.08 21.54 4.81
N ILE A 912 -21.02 21.84 4.06
CA ILE A 912 -19.93 20.91 3.80
C ILE A 912 -18.74 21.28 4.69
N HIS A 913 -18.34 20.34 5.54
CA HIS A 913 -17.21 20.45 6.48
C HIS A 913 -16.00 19.67 5.94
N ALA A 914 -15.40 20.19 4.88
CA ALA A 914 -14.24 19.55 4.25
C ALA A 914 -13.06 19.50 5.23
N LEU A 915 -12.30 18.40 5.20
CA LEU A 915 -11.08 18.24 5.98
C LEU A 915 -9.92 18.90 5.25
N ILE A 916 -9.19 19.77 5.94
CA ILE A 916 -8.07 20.54 5.41
C ILE A 916 -6.79 19.92 5.96
N SER A 917 -5.78 19.64 5.12
CA SER A 917 -4.49 19.11 5.56
C SER A 917 -3.36 20.08 5.27
N GLN A 918 -2.54 20.37 6.29
CA GLN A 918 -1.30 21.14 6.16
C GLN A 918 -0.12 20.30 5.67
N THR A 919 -0.21 18.98 5.81
CA THR A 919 0.92 18.04 5.71
C THR A 919 0.76 17.05 4.55
N ALA A 920 -0.04 17.41 3.54
CA ALA A 920 -0.31 16.58 2.36
C ALA A 920 0.45 17.04 1.10
N ALA A 921 0.47 18.34 0.82
CA ALA A 921 1.16 18.86 -0.35
C ALA A 921 2.59 19.29 0.00
N VAL A 922 3.58 18.65 -0.63
CA VAL A 922 5.02 18.88 -0.40
C VAL A 922 5.45 20.33 -0.68
N THR A 923 4.66 21.09 -1.44
CA THR A 923 4.91 22.51 -1.70
C THR A 923 4.46 23.42 -0.54
N GLY A 924 3.92 22.86 0.55
CA GLY A 924 3.36 23.64 1.66
C GLY A 924 1.91 24.11 1.45
N ARG A 925 1.27 23.81 0.30
CA ARG A 925 -0.14 24.16 0.05
C ARG A 925 -1.09 23.36 0.97
N LEU A 926 -2.24 23.94 1.28
CA LEU A 926 -3.32 23.20 1.93
C LEU A 926 -3.97 22.22 0.94
N SER A 927 -4.43 21.07 1.44
CA SER A 927 -5.16 20.07 0.64
C SER A 927 -6.52 19.79 1.27
N PHE A 928 -7.57 19.74 0.45
CA PHE A 928 -8.94 19.46 0.90
C PHE A 928 -9.33 18.01 0.61
N SER A 929 -10.04 17.39 1.55
CA SER A 929 -10.58 16.04 1.41
C SER A 929 -11.96 15.90 2.05
N ARG A 930 -12.74 14.93 1.59
CA ARG A 930 -14.12 14.65 2.05
C ARG A 930 -15.04 15.91 2.07
N PRO A 931 -15.22 16.65 0.96
CA PRO A 931 -14.72 16.43 -0.40
C PRO A 931 -13.55 17.37 -0.77
N ASN A 932 -12.92 17.15 -1.93
CA ASN A 932 -11.88 18.07 -2.43
C ASN A 932 -12.52 19.29 -3.11
N LEU A 933 -12.68 20.37 -2.34
CA LEU A 933 -13.27 21.63 -2.81
C LEU A 933 -12.34 22.47 -3.70
N GLN A 934 -11.03 22.22 -3.67
CA GLN A 934 -10.05 22.95 -4.49
C GLN A 934 -10.15 22.58 -5.97
N ALA A 935 -10.63 21.37 -6.27
CA ALA A 935 -10.68 20.85 -7.63
C ALA A 935 -11.94 21.27 -8.42
N ILE A 936 -12.82 22.11 -7.88
CA ILE A 936 -14.10 22.46 -8.52
C ILE A 936 -13.86 23.34 -9.76
N PRO A 937 -14.23 22.89 -10.99
CA PRO A 937 -13.92 23.60 -12.23
C PRO A 937 -14.55 25.00 -12.31
N VAL A 938 -13.80 25.96 -12.88
CA VAL A 938 -14.21 27.37 -12.97
C VAL A 938 -14.68 27.77 -14.37
N ARG A 939 -14.10 27.19 -15.42
CA ARG A 939 -14.30 27.63 -16.81
C ARG A 939 -15.49 26.94 -17.49
N ASP A 940 -15.74 25.69 -17.14
CA ASP A 940 -16.82 24.89 -17.72
C ASP A 940 -18.18 25.39 -17.26
N ALA A 941 -19.18 25.46 -18.16
CA ALA A 941 -20.53 25.93 -17.83
C ALA A 941 -21.15 25.14 -16.66
N VAL A 942 -20.91 23.84 -16.61
CA VAL A 942 -21.34 22.97 -15.50
C VAL A 942 -20.58 23.28 -14.21
N GLY A 943 -19.26 23.45 -14.26
CA GLY A 943 -18.46 23.82 -13.09
C GLY A 943 -18.89 25.16 -12.49
N ARG A 944 -19.22 26.13 -13.35
CA ARG A 944 -19.84 27.40 -12.96
C ARG A 944 -21.18 27.20 -12.26
N ASN A 945 -22.04 26.33 -12.78
CA ASN A 945 -23.31 26.02 -12.13
C ASN A 945 -23.12 25.32 -10.77
N ILE A 946 -22.14 24.43 -10.63
CA ILE A 946 -21.80 23.82 -9.32
C ILE A 946 -21.34 24.89 -8.33
N ARG A 947 -20.49 25.85 -8.74
CA ARG A 947 -20.08 26.97 -7.87
C ARG A 947 -21.26 27.85 -7.42
N LYS A 948 -22.32 27.96 -8.23
CA LYS A 948 -23.55 28.66 -7.84
C LYS A 948 -24.36 27.96 -6.74
N ALA A 949 -24.09 26.70 -6.44
CA ALA A 949 -24.73 25.98 -5.35
C ALA A 949 -24.08 26.24 -3.98
N PHE A 950 -22.85 26.78 -3.95
CA PHE A 950 -22.23 27.25 -2.73
C PHE A 950 -22.71 28.67 -2.43
N VAL A 951 -23.42 28.81 -1.31
CA VAL A 951 -24.16 30.02 -0.93
C VAL A 951 -23.81 30.40 0.51
N PRO A 952 -23.96 31.67 0.92
CA PRO A 952 -23.73 32.07 2.31
C PRO A 952 -24.86 31.61 3.22
N GLU A 953 -24.64 31.67 4.54
CA GLU A 953 -25.73 31.64 5.54
C GLU A 953 -26.79 32.72 5.24
N ASP A 954 -28.04 32.44 5.61
CA ASP A 954 -29.13 33.41 5.46
C ASP A 954 -28.79 34.72 6.18
N GLY A 955 -28.92 35.84 5.48
CA GLY A 955 -28.55 37.15 5.99
C GLY A 955 -27.08 37.51 5.83
N PHE A 956 -26.24 36.64 5.25
CA PHE A 956 -24.84 36.90 4.90
C PHE A 956 -24.66 37.03 3.37
N VAL A 957 -23.53 37.59 2.95
CA VAL A 957 -23.05 37.60 1.56
C VAL A 957 -21.71 36.86 1.47
N LEU A 958 -21.33 36.39 0.28
CA LEU A 958 -19.99 35.85 0.06
C LEU A 958 -19.05 36.93 -0.44
N LEU A 959 -17.83 36.97 0.12
CA LEU A 959 -16.71 37.76 -0.35
C LEU A 959 -15.59 36.80 -0.76
N GLY A 960 -15.17 36.86 -2.01
CA GLY A 960 -13.99 36.15 -2.53
C GLY A 960 -12.86 37.14 -2.76
N ALA A 961 -11.66 36.82 -2.27
CA ALA A 961 -10.45 37.61 -2.41
C ALA A 961 -9.34 36.75 -3.02
N ASP A 962 -8.74 37.18 -4.12
CA ASP A 962 -7.77 36.40 -4.90
C ASP A 962 -6.55 37.26 -5.24
N TYR A 963 -5.34 36.70 -5.09
CA TYR A 963 -4.13 37.43 -5.45
C TYR A 963 -4.00 37.59 -6.98
N GLU A 964 -3.70 38.81 -7.42
CA GLU A 964 -3.46 39.09 -8.83
C GLU A 964 -2.03 38.70 -9.25
N GLN A 965 -1.89 37.59 -9.98
CA GLN A 965 -0.63 37.12 -10.58
C GLN A 965 0.52 36.95 -9.58
N ILE A 966 0.21 36.41 -8.40
CA ILE A 966 1.13 36.32 -7.26
C ILE A 966 2.45 35.61 -7.58
N GLU A 967 2.43 34.52 -8.36
CA GLU A 967 3.65 33.79 -8.69
C GLU A 967 4.66 34.64 -9.48
N LEU A 968 4.18 35.50 -10.40
CA LEU A 968 5.04 36.41 -11.17
C LEU A 968 5.53 37.59 -10.32
N ARG A 969 4.72 38.05 -9.36
CA ARG A 969 5.15 39.07 -8.39
C ARG A 969 6.27 38.56 -7.50
N ILE A 970 6.15 37.33 -6.99
CA ILE A 970 7.21 36.66 -6.23
C ILE A 970 8.47 36.53 -7.10
N LEU A 971 8.34 36.10 -8.35
CA LEU A 971 9.47 36.00 -9.26
C LEU A 971 10.16 37.36 -9.47
N ALA A 972 9.39 38.43 -9.71
CA ALA A 972 9.92 39.78 -9.91
C ALA A 972 10.64 40.29 -8.65
N ALA A 973 10.06 40.06 -7.48
CA ALA A 973 10.65 40.44 -6.19
C ALA A 973 11.97 39.71 -5.93
N LEU A 974 11.96 38.37 -6.00
CA LEU A 974 13.12 37.54 -5.65
C LEU A 974 14.26 37.61 -6.68
N SER A 975 13.94 37.78 -7.96
CA SER A 975 14.96 37.94 -9.01
C SER A 975 15.57 39.34 -9.07
N GLY A 976 14.89 40.36 -8.53
CA GLY A 976 15.33 41.75 -8.64
C GLY A 976 15.30 42.31 -10.07
N ASP A 977 14.46 41.73 -10.95
CA ASP A 977 14.34 42.16 -12.34
C ASP A 977 13.64 43.52 -12.46
N GLU A 978 14.39 44.55 -12.82
CA GLU A 978 13.93 45.94 -12.84
C GLU A 978 12.77 46.16 -13.82
N HIS A 979 12.74 45.44 -14.94
CA HIS A 979 11.68 45.58 -15.94
C HIS A 979 10.37 44.97 -15.46
N MET A 980 10.42 43.75 -14.90
CA MET A 980 9.25 43.08 -14.36
C MET A 980 8.72 43.80 -13.11
N GLN A 981 9.62 44.27 -12.23
CA GLN A 981 9.25 45.09 -11.08
C GLN A 981 8.53 46.38 -11.51
N ALA A 982 9.12 47.15 -12.44
CA ALA A 982 8.52 48.39 -12.93
C ALA A 982 7.14 48.18 -13.58
N ALA A 983 6.95 47.07 -14.30
CA ALA A 983 5.64 46.72 -14.87
C ALA A 983 4.59 46.52 -13.77
N PHE A 984 4.94 45.87 -12.67
CA PHE A 984 4.03 45.70 -11.53
C PHE A 984 3.81 46.99 -10.74
N SER A 985 4.84 47.82 -10.51
CA SER A 985 4.69 49.10 -9.81
C SER A 985 3.78 50.08 -10.58
N ARG A 986 3.82 50.04 -11.92
CA ARG A 986 2.95 50.83 -12.80
C ARG A 986 1.55 50.24 -13.01
N SER A 987 1.28 49.04 -12.50
CA SER A 987 0.05 48.29 -12.76
C SER A 987 -0.19 48.00 -14.26
N ASP A 988 0.89 47.81 -15.03
CA ASP A 988 0.81 47.41 -16.43
C ASP A 988 0.34 45.95 -16.56
N ASP A 989 -0.28 45.60 -17.69
CA ASP A 989 -0.57 44.18 -17.99
C ASP A 989 0.74 43.44 -18.26
N ILE A 990 1.16 42.61 -17.29
CA ILE A 990 2.45 41.93 -17.32
C ILE A 990 2.67 41.12 -18.60
N HIS A 991 1.63 40.49 -19.14
CA HIS A 991 1.75 39.69 -20.36
C HIS A 991 2.01 40.56 -21.59
N SER A 992 1.37 41.72 -21.69
CA SER A 992 1.65 42.68 -22.76
C SER A 992 3.04 43.29 -22.61
N SER A 993 3.45 43.61 -21.37
CA SER A 993 4.82 44.10 -21.09
C SER A 993 5.89 43.06 -21.48
N THR A 994 5.68 41.79 -21.13
CA THR A 994 6.54 40.69 -21.60
C THR A 994 6.54 40.58 -23.12
N ALA A 995 5.38 40.69 -23.79
CA ALA A 995 5.30 40.62 -25.25
C ALA A 995 6.12 41.73 -25.93
N ILE A 996 6.01 42.97 -25.44
CA ILE A 996 6.79 44.12 -25.92
C ILE A 996 8.28 43.83 -25.81
N ARG A 997 8.70 43.27 -24.67
CA ARG A 997 10.11 42.99 -24.40
C ARG A 997 10.67 41.88 -25.28
N ILE A 998 10.00 40.73 -25.36
CA ILE A 998 10.50 39.56 -26.10
C ILE A 998 10.44 39.75 -27.62
N TYR A 999 9.45 40.51 -28.12
CA TYR A 999 9.28 40.75 -29.55
C TYR A 999 9.86 42.10 -30.02
N GLY A 1000 10.45 42.90 -29.12
CA GLY A 1000 11.06 44.19 -29.44
C GLY A 1000 10.08 45.25 -29.96
N LEU A 1001 8.83 45.23 -29.49
CA LEU A 1001 7.79 46.18 -29.88
C LEU A 1001 8.03 47.54 -29.21
N GLN A 1002 7.48 48.62 -29.78
CA GLN A 1002 7.66 49.98 -29.22
C GLN A 1002 6.52 50.36 -28.26
N ASP A 1003 5.31 49.84 -28.47
CA ASP A 1003 4.12 50.18 -27.68
C ASP A 1003 3.17 48.98 -27.50
N THR A 1004 2.38 49.03 -26.43
CA THR A 1004 1.23 48.16 -26.13
C THR A 1004 0.22 48.08 -27.27
N SER A 1005 0.05 49.12 -28.09
CA SER A 1005 -0.86 49.07 -29.25
C SER A 1005 -0.45 48.06 -30.32
N GLU A 1006 0.83 47.69 -30.36
CA GLU A 1006 1.35 46.66 -31.30
C GLU A 1006 1.13 45.23 -30.76
N VAL A 1007 0.73 45.09 -29.50
CA VAL A 1007 0.50 43.79 -28.86
C VAL A 1007 -0.85 43.23 -29.31
N THR A 1008 -0.82 42.28 -30.23
CA THR A 1008 -2.02 41.54 -30.63
C THR A 1008 -2.46 40.57 -29.52
N PRO A 1009 -3.75 40.16 -29.47
CA PRO A 1009 -4.22 39.13 -28.54
C PRO A 1009 -3.43 37.82 -28.63
N GLN A 1010 -2.92 37.48 -29.81
CA GLN A 1010 -2.07 36.30 -30.05
C GLN A 1010 -0.71 36.45 -29.36
N LEU A 1011 -0.03 37.58 -29.56
CA LEU A 1011 1.26 37.86 -28.91
C LEU A 1011 1.13 37.93 -27.39
N ARG A 1012 0.05 38.53 -26.88
CA ARG A 1012 -0.25 38.52 -25.45
C ARG A 1012 -0.44 37.10 -24.90
N ASN A 1013 -1.15 36.24 -25.63
CA ASN A 1013 -1.34 34.83 -25.23
C ASN A 1013 -0.03 34.03 -25.29
N HIS A 1014 0.85 34.29 -26.26
CA HIS A 1014 2.18 33.69 -26.32
C HIS A 1014 3.02 34.11 -25.11
N ALA A 1015 3.09 35.40 -24.82
CA ALA A 1015 3.80 35.93 -23.67
C ALA A 1015 3.22 35.42 -22.34
N LYS A 1016 1.91 35.17 -22.28
CA LYS A 1016 1.28 34.49 -21.15
C LYS A 1016 1.78 33.05 -20.99
N ALA A 1017 1.80 32.25 -22.06
CA ALA A 1017 2.33 30.88 -22.02
C ALA A 1017 3.81 30.86 -21.61
N VAL A 1018 4.60 31.82 -22.09
CA VAL A 1018 5.99 32.03 -21.71
C VAL A 1018 6.13 32.34 -20.22
N ASN A 1019 5.40 33.33 -19.70
CA ASN A 1019 5.42 33.72 -18.29
C ASN A 1019 5.05 32.58 -17.33
N PHE A 1020 4.11 31.71 -17.73
CA PHE A 1020 3.73 30.54 -16.93
C PHE A 1020 4.56 29.28 -17.20
N GLY A 1021 5.41 29.30 -18.24
CA GLY A 1021 6.18 28.14 -18.66
C GLY A 1021 7.65 28.23 -18.27
N ILE A 1022 8.31 29.31 -18.69
CA ILE A 1022 9.77 29.44 -18.60
C ILE A 1022 10.26 29.50 -17.16
N PRO A 1023 9.65 30.30 -16.25
CA PRO A 1023 10.06 30.31 -14.85
C PRO A 1023 9.92 28.97 -14.13
N TYR A 1024 9.23 27.99 -14.73
CA TYR A 1024 8.98 26.67 -14.16
C TYR A 1024 9.71 25.55 -14.93
N GLY A 1025 10.71 25.92 -15.74
CA GLY A 1025 11.58 24.98 -16.45
C GLY A 1025 10.88 24.23 -17.60
N ILE A 1026 9.95 24.88 -18.31
CA ILE A 1026 9.39 24.32 -19.53
C ILE A 1026 10.50 24.10 -20.58
N SER A 1027 10.49 22.94 -21.22
CA SER A 1027 11.43 22.65 -22.31
C SER A 1027 10.93 23.24 -23.63
N ALA A 1028 11.83 23.50 -24.58
CA ALA A 1028 11.43 23.98 -25.92
C ALA A 1028 10.35 23.10 -26.59
N PRO A 1029 10.41 21.74 -26.53
CA PRO A 1029 9.31 20.91 -27.01
C PRO A 1029 7.99 21.12 -26.25
N GLY A 1030 8.05 21.35 -24.94
CA GLY A 1030 6.87 21.65 -24.10
C GLY A 1030 6.23 22.98 -24.46
N LEU A 1031 7.04 24.02 -24.66
CA LEU A 1031 6.57 25.34 -25.07
C LEU A 1031 6.02 25.33 -26.51
N ALA A 1032 6.67 24.63 -27.43
CA ALA A 1032 6.21 24.48 -28.81
C ALA A 1032 4.79 23.88 -28.87
N TYR A 1033 4.49 22.91 -28.00
CA TYR A 1033 3.15 22.34 -27.90
C TYR A 1033 2.11 23.38 -27.41
N GLN A 1034 2.47 24.24 -26.45
CA GLN A 1034 1.56 25.27 -25.93
C GLN A 1034 1.33 26.40 -26.94
N LEU A 1035 2.37 26.80 -27.67
CA LEU A 1035 2.32 27.84 -28.68
C LEU A 1035 1.80 27.35 -30.04
N GLN A 1036 1.63 26.03 -30.21
CA GLN A 1036 1.32 25.39 -31.50
C GLN A 1036 2.33 25.79 -32.59
N SER A 1037 3.61 25.89 -32.21
CA SER A 1037 4.71 26.37 -33.04
C SER A 1037 5.76 25.28 -33.30
N GLY A 1038 6.79 25.59 -34.10
CA GLY A 1038 7.96 24.71 -34.24
C GLY A 1038 8.85 24.71 -32.98
N ILE A 1039 9.60 23.62 -32.74
CA ILE A 1039 10.54 23.52 -31.60
C ILE A 1039 11.61 24.61 -31.66
N GLU A 1040 12.13 24.91 -32.84
CA GLU A 1040 13.16 25.92 -33.10
C GLU A 1040 12.63 27.35 -32.92
N GLU A 1041 11.33 27.56 -33.13
CA GLU A 1041 10.68 28.83 -32.81
C GLU A 1041 10.49 28.97 -31.30
N ALA A 1042 10.01 27.92 -30.62
CA ALA A 1042 9.87 27.91 -29.18
C ALA A 1042 11.23 28.07 -28.46
N ARG A 1043 12.31 27.49 -28.98
CA ARG A 1043 13.67 27.70 -28.47
C ARG A 1043 14.07 29.18 -28.58
N ARG A 1044 13.85 29.81 -29.74
CA ARG A 1044 14.11 31.24 -29.93
C ARG A 1044 13.33 32.10 -28.94
N VAL A 1045 12.04 31.82 -28.75
CA VAL A 1045 11.21 32.54 -27.76
C VAL A 1045 11.76 32.39 -26.32
N ILE A 1046 12.33 31.23 -25.98
CA ILE A 1046 12.98 31.02 -24.67
C ILE A 1046 14.25 31.86 -24.55
N ASP A 1047 15.07 31.86 -25.59
CA ASP A 1047 16.31 32.64 -25.64
C ASP A 1047 15.99 34.16 -25.56
N ASP A 1048 15.02 34.64 -26.35
CA ASP A 1048 14.55 36.03 -26.35
C ASP A 1048 13.97 36.45 -24.99
N PHE A 1049 13.30 35.55 -24.27
CA PHE A 1049 12.84 35.81 -22.90
C PHE A 1049 14.02 36.00 -21.95
N TYR A 1050 15.03 35.13 -21.98
CA TYR A 1050 16.18 35.26 -21.10
C TYR A 1050 17.06 36.46 -21.45
N ASP A 1051 17.18 36.82 -22.72
CA ASP A 1051 17.85 38.04 -23.16
C ASP A 1051 17.06 39.29 -22.73
N GLY A 1052 15.73 39.21 -22.73
CA GLY A 1052 14.83 40.26 -22.24
C GLY A 1052 14.87 40.44 -20.72
N PHE A 1053 15.05 39.36 -19.96
CA PHE A 1053 15.01 39.26 -18.50
C PHE A 1053 16.23 38.50 -17.91
N PRO A 1054 17.44 39.04 -18.03
CA PRO A 1054 18.68 38.33 -17.66
C PRO A 1054 18.80 38.05 -16.16
N LYS A 1055 18.25 38.93 -15.30
CA LYS A 1055 18.25 38.72 -13.84
C LYS A 1055 17.37 37.54 -13.43
N ILE A 1056 16.27 37.30 -14.15
CA ILE A 1056 15.44 36.11 -13.94
C ILE A 1056 16.24 34.85 -14.24
N LYS A 1057 16.96 34.80 -15.38
CA LYS A 1057 17.81 33.65 -15.72
C LYS A 1057 18.84 33.37 -14.62
N TYR A 1058 19.57 34.41 -14.21
CA TYR A 1058 20.58 34.31 -13.16
C TYR A 1058 19.98 33.78 -11.85
N PHE A 1059 18.83 34.31 -11.45
CA PHE A 1059 18.12 33.86 -10.25
C PHE A 1059 17.76 32.37 -10.34
N LEU A 1060 17.12 31.92 -11.43
CA LEU A 1060 16.72 30.52 -11.61
C LEU A 1060 17.93 29.57 -11.61
N ASP A 1061 19.02 29.94 -12.28
CA ASP A 1061 20.27 29.16 -12.29
C ASP A 1061 20.86 29.07 -10.87
N SER A 1062 20.83 30.17 -10.11
CA SER A 1062 21.34 30.22 -8.73
C SER A 1062 20.54 29.31 -7.78
N LEU A 1063 19.23 29.17 -7.98
CA LEU A 1063 18.39 28.25 -7.20
C LEU A 1063 18.78 26.79 -7.43
N ILE A 1064 19.10 26.44 -8.68
CA ILE A 1064 19.55 25.09 -9.04
C ILE A 1064 20.91 24.80 -8.42
N GLU A 1065 21.87 25.72 -8.52
CA GLU A 1065 23.20 25.55 -7.91
C GLU A 1065 23.11 25.46 -6.39
N HIS A 1066 22.31 26.31 -5.74
CA HIS A 1066 22.07 26.20 -4.31
C HIS A 1066 21.48 24.84 -3.91
N ALA A 1067 20.52 24.31 -4.68
CA ALA A 1067 19.95 22.99 -4.43
C ALA A 1067 20.96 21.87 -4.64
N ARG A 1068 21.91 22.00 -5.58
CA ARG A 1068 23.02 21.06 -5.77
C ARG A 1068 24.00 21.05 -4.61
N GLU A 1069 24.32 22.23 -4.07
CA GLU A 1069 25.26 22.38 -2.95
C GLU A 1069 24.64 21.95 -1.61
N SER A 1070 23.37 22.29 -1.37
CA SER A 1070 22.72 22.12 -0.07
C SER A 1070 21.82 20.87 0.02
N GLY A 1071 21.45 20.27 -1.11
CA GLY A 1071 20.55 19.12 -1.18
C GLY A 1071 19.05 19.46 -1.02
N TYR A 1072 18.69 20.73 -0.81
CA TYR A 1072 17.29 21.16 -0.68
C TYR A 1072 17.02 22.50 -1.37
N SER A 1073 15.74 22.80 -1.56
CA SER A 1073 15.24 24.11 -1.96
C SER A 1073 14.51 24.78 -0.81
N ARG A 1074 14.50 26.12 -0.77
CA ARG A 1074 13.78 26.88 0.28
C ARG A 1074 12.82 27.92 -0.28
N THR A 1075 11.73 28.18 0.45
CA THR A 1075 10.87 29.35 0.22
C THR A 1075 11.49 30.61 0.79
N PHE A 1076 10.91 31.77 0.46
CA PHE A 1076 11.35 33.06 1.00
C PHE A 1076 11.29 33.10 2.53
N LEU A 1077 10.26 32.50 3.14
CA LEU A 1077 10.12 32.39 4.59
C LEU A 1077 10.93 31.22 5.21
N GLY A 1078 11.65 30.46 4.40
CA GLY A 1078 12.61 29.45 4.86
C GLY A 1078 12.13 28.00 4.87
N ARG A 1079 10.89 27.71 4.43
CA ARG A 1079 10.37 26.32 4.34
C ARG A 1079 11.25 25.51 3.41
N ARG A 1080 11.67 24.32 3.84
CA ARG A 1080 12.58 23.45 3.08
C ARG A 1080 11.84 22.34 2.35
N ARG A 1081 12.40 21.91 1.22
CA ARG A 1081 12.03 20.67 0.51
C ARG A 1081 13.28 20.03 -0.09
N ARG A 1082 13.50 18.74 0.14
CA ARG A 1082 14.65 18.02 -0.44
C ARG A 1082 14.57 17.99 -1.97
N ALA A 1083 15.68 18.29 -2.64
CA ALA A 1083 15.81 18.18 -4.09
C ALA A 1083 16.36 16.80 -4.47
N ARG A 1084 15.62 15.72 -4.14
CA ARG A 1084 16.08 14.34 -4.35
C ARG A 1084 16.46 14.10 -5.82
N GLY A 1085 17.69 13.67 -6.07
CA GLY A 1085 18.21 13.43 -7.42
C GLY A 1085 18.80 14.65 -8.13
N ILE A 1086 18.99 15.80 -7.45
CA ILE A 1086 19.60 17.01 -8.02
C ILE A 1086 21.04 16.79 -8.51
N THR A 1087 21.74 15.82 -7.92
CA THR A 1087 23.08 15.35 -8.32
C THR A 1087 23.06 14.06 -9.14
N SER A 1088 21.88 13.50 -9.44
CA SER A 1088 21.76 12.21 -10.13
C SER A 1088 22.43 12.23 -11.51
N GLY A 1089 23.15 11.15 -11.82
CA GLY A 1089 23.68 10.91 -13.17
C GLY A 1089 22.57 10.72 -14.22
N ASN A 1090 21.36 10.35 -13.80
CA ASN A 1090 20.20 10.21 -14.68
C ASN A 1090 19.65 11.60 -15.04
N SER A 1091 19.71 11.94 -16.33
CA SER A 1091 19.25 13.24 -16.82
C SER A 1091 17.76 13.50 -16.56
N PHE A 1092 16.91 12.47 -16.51
CA PHE A 1092 15.47 12.66 -16.26
C PHE A 1092 15.17 12.98 -14.80
N GLU A 1093 15.81 12.26 -13.87
CA GLU A 1093 15.70 12.52 -12.43
C GLU A 1093 16.28 13.89 -12.08
N ARG A 1094 17.48 14.19 -12.60
CA ARG A 1094 18.12 15.49 -12.37
C ARG A 1094 17.25 16.65 -12.86
N GLN A 1095 16.72 16.58 -14.09
CA GLN A 1095 15.80 17.61 -14.60
C GLN A 1095 14.50 17.71 -13.80
N ALA A 1096 14.02 16.61 -13.22
CA ALA A 1096 12.86 16.64 -12.33
C ALA A 1096 13.19 17.35 -11.01
N ALA A 1097 14.35 17.08 -10.41
CA ALA A 1097 14.83 17.75 -9.22
C ALA A 1097 15.11 19.25 -9.46
N GLU A 1098 15.68 19.62 -10.62
CA GLU A 1098 15.90 21.01 -11.03
C GLU A 1098 14.58 21.78 -11.11
N ARG A 1099 13.52 21.17 -11.68
CA ARG A 1099 12.18 21.77 -11.66
C ARG A 1099 11.64 21.94 -10.24
N VAL A 1100 11.92 21.01 -9.33
CA VAL A 1100 11.53 21.16 -7.91
C VAL A 1100 12.27 22.33 -7.27
N ALA A 1101 13.58 22.45 -7.50
CA ALA A 1101 14.41 23.54 -6.98
C ALA A 1101 13.96 24.92 -7.46
N VAL A 1102 13.46 25.01 -8.69
CA VAL A 1102 12.94 26.26 -9.25
C VAL A 1102 11.50 26.55 -8.80
N ASN A 1103 10.64 25.54 -8.72
CA ASN A 1103 9.23 25.75 -8.41
C ASN A 1103 8.99 26.01 -6.92
N MET A 1104 9.76 25.39 -6.02
CA MET A 1104 9.54 25.49 -4.58
C MET A 1104 9.67 26.94 -4.05
N PRO A 1105 10.69 27.73 -4.41
CA PRO A 1105 10.83 29.11 -3.94
C PRO A 1105 9.71 30.05 -4.40
N ILE A 1106 8.98 29.69 -5.46
CA ILE A 1106 7.87 30.49 -6.00
C ILE A 1106 6.54 29.99 -5.42
N GLN A 1107 6.17 28.73 -5.71
CA GLN A 1107 4.87 28.17 -5.31
C GLN A 1107 4.78 27.92 -3.81
N GLY A 1108 5.89 27.56 -3.16
CA GLY A 1108 5.94 27.40 -1.72
C GLY A 1108 5.81 28.73 -1.01
N THR A 1109 6.48 29.77 -1.51
CA THR A 1109 6.31 31.13 -0.97
C THR A 1109 4.87 31.62 -1.13
N GLN A 1110 4.21 31.37 -2.27
CA GLN A 1110 2.77 31.66 -2.43
C GLN A 1110 1.92 30.98 -1.35
N ALA A 1111 2.22 29.71 -1.04
CA ALA A 1111 1.52 28.98 0.01
C ALA A 1111 1.79 29.57 1.40
N ASP A 1112 3.02 30.01 1.67
CA ASP A 1112 3.38 30.66 2.92
C ASP A 1112 2.66 32.01 3.08
N LEU A 1113 2.60 32.84 2.02
CA LEU A 1113 1.90 34.13 2.02
C LEU A 1113 0.41 34.01 2.36
N ILE A 1114 -0.29 33.08 1.72
CA ILE A 1114 -1.72 32.93 1.98
C ILE A 1114 -1.97 32.39 3.38
N LYS A 1115 -1.09 31.54 3.92
CA LYS A 1115 -1.18 31.07 5.30
C LYS A 1115 -0.98 32.20 6.30
N GLN A 1116 0.01 33.06 6.08
CA GLN A 1116 0.23 34.24 6.92
C GLN A 1116 -0.99 35.17 6.90
N ALA A 1117 -1.49 35.50 5.69
CA ALA A 1117 -2.71 36.30 5.54
C ALA A 1117 -3.91 35.67 6.25
N MET A 1118 -4.05 34.34 6.22
CA MET A 1118 -5.14 33.66 6.92
C MET A 1118 -5.06 33.85 8.44
N ILE A 1119 -3.86 33.80 9.02
CA ILE A 1119 -3.62 34.02 10.44
C ILE A 1119 -3.98 35.46 10.79
N ASP A 1120 -3.40 36.43 10.08
CA ASP A 1120 -3.56 37.86 10.39
C ASP A 1120 -5.01 38.32 10.24
N ILE A 1121 -5.71 37.88 9.18
CA ILE A 1121 -7.15 38.16 9.00
C ILE A 1121 -7.94 37.54 10.14
N SER A 1122 -7.66 36.29 10.48
CA SER A 1122 -8.38 35.56 11.52
C SER A 1122 -8.23 36.24 12.90
N GLU A 1123 -7.06 36.77 13.21
CA GLU A 1123 -6.81 37.56 14.42
C GLU A 1123 -7.58 38.89 14.40
N LYS A 1124 -7.59 39.61 13.27
CA LYS A 1124 -8.33 40.87 13.13
C LYS A 1124 -9.84 40.68 13.26
N LEU A 1125 -10.40 39.61 12.67
CA LEU A 1125 -11.83 39.30 12.84
C LEU A 1125 -12.19 39.10 14.32
N ASP A 1126 -11.30 38.45 15.09
CA ASP A 1126 -11.49 38.23 16.52
C ASP A 1126 -11.29 39.52 17.34
N GLU A 1127 -10.29 40.35 17.01
CA GLU A 1127 -10.01 41.64 17.66
C GLU A 1127 -11.22 42.58 17.58
N PHE A 1128 -11.84 42.67 16.39
CA PHE A 1128 -13.04 43.47 16.16
C PHE A 1128 -14.34 42.75 16.57
N ASN A 1129 -14.26 41.50 17.03
CA ASN A 1129 -15.39 40.66 17.43
C ASN A 1129 -16.48 40.60 16.34
N LEU A 1130 -16.05 40.40 15.09
CA LEU A 1130 -16.93 40.38 13.92
C LEU A 1130 -17.69 39.05 13.82
N LYS A 1131 -18.89 39.10 13.26
CA LYS A 1131 -19.71 37.90 12.97
C LYS A 1131 -19.24 37.17 11.71
N SER A 1132 -18.59 37.90 10.82
CA SER A 1132 -18.06 37.42 9.54
C SER A 1132 -16.96 36.38 9.75
N ARG A 1133 -16.84 35.43 8.82
CA ARG A 1133 -15.96 34.25 8.99
C ARG A 1133 -15.37 33.76 7.68
N MET A 1134 -14.15 33.25 7.77
CA MET A 1134 -13.46 32.59 6.66
C MET A 1134 -13.98 31.16 6.51
N VAL A 1135 -14.33 30.76 5.28
CA VAL A 1135 -14.98 29.47 5.01
C VAL A 1135 -14.19 28.58 4.06
N LEU A 1136 -13.44 29.13 3.10
CA LEU A 1136 -12.67 28.35 2.15
C LEU A 1136 -11.34 29.02 1.79
N GLN A 1137 -10.38 28.16 1.44
CA GLN A 1137 -9.12 28.53 0.80
C GLN A 1137 -8.96 27.67 -0.46
N VAL A 1138 -8.76 28.31 -1.61
CA VAL A 1138 -8.61 27.62 -2.90
C VAL A 1138 -7.46 28.23 -3.67
N HIS A 1139 -6.31 27.55 -3.68
CA HIS A 1139 -5.07 28.03 -4.31
C HIS A 1139 -4.57 29.36 -3.72
N ASP A 1140 -4.84 30.49 -4.36
CA ASP A 1140 -4.54 31.87 -3.95
C ASP A 1140 -5.78 32.67 -3.55
N GLU A 1141 -6.96 32.04 -3.55
CA GLU A 1141 -8.24 32.63 -3.19
C GLU A 1141 -8.65 32.29 -1.76
N LEU A 1142 -9.12 33.30 -1.02
CA LEU A 1142 -9.82 33.17 0.26
C LEU A 1142 -11.30 33.56 0.08
N VAL A 1143 -12.19 32.79 0.70
CA VAL A 1143 -13.63 33.03 0.66
C VAL A 1143 -14.18 33.20 2.07
N PHE A 1144 -15.04 34.20 2.24
CA PHE A 1144 -15.63 34.60 3.50
C PHE A 1144 -17.16 34.65 3.39
N GLU A 1145 -17.84 34.26 4.47
CA GLU A 1145 -19.23 34.64 4.71
C GLU A 1145 -19.22 35.93 5.54
N VAL A 1146 -19.79 36.99 4.99
CA VAL A 1146 -19.70 38.34 5.53
C VAL A 1146 -21.09 38.87 5.90
N HIS A 1147 -21.23 39.36 7.13
CA HIS A 1147 -22.45 40.02 7.55
C HIS A 1147 -22.54 41.37 6.83
N PRO A 1148 -23.70 41.76 6.24
CA PRO A 1148 -23.82 42.99 5.45
C PRO A 1148 -23.35 44.26 6.18
N ASP A 1149 -23.64 44.38 7.47
CA ASP A 1149 -23.20 45.51 8.31
C ASP A 1149 -21.68 45.59 8.53
N GLU A 1150 -20.95 44.51 8.25
CA GLU A 1150 -19.50 44.38 8.47
C GLU A 1150 -18.72 44.39 7.14
N LEU A 1151 -19.40 44.52 6.00
CA LEU A 1151 -18.84 44.28 4.67
C LEU A 1151 -17.64 45.17 4.35
N ASP A 1152 -17.74 46.47 4.59
CA ASP A 1152 -16.67 47.41 4.29
C ASP A 1152 -15.45 47.15 5.19
N THR A 1153 -15.68 46.94 6.49
CA THR A 1153 -14.62 46.61 7.47
C THR A 1153 -13.90 45.32 7.10
N VAL A 1154 -14.64 44.24 6.80
CA VAL A 1154 -14.05 42.95 6.43
C VAL A 1154 -13.31 43.05 5.11
N ARG A 1155 -13.84 43.79 4.14
CA ARG A 1155 -13.16 44.03 2.86
C ARG A 1155 -11.82 44.75 3.06
N GLU A 1156 -11.80 45.80 3.88
CA GLU A 1156 -10.56 46.53 4.19
C GLU A 1156 -9.54 45.62 4.89
N ILE A 1157 -9.96 44.87 5.91
CA ILE A 1157 -9.10 43.90 6.61
C ILE A 1157 -8.53 42.89 5.62
N VAL A 1158 -9.36 42.25 4.80
CA VAL A 1158 -8.92 41.20 3.87
C VAL A 1158 -7.94 41.75 2.85
N VAL A 1159 -8.22 42.90 2.24
CA VAL A 1159 -7.32 43.51 1.24
C VAL A 1159 -5.99 43.91 1.87
N ASP A 1160 -6.02 44.57 3.02
CA ASP A 1160 -4.83 45.04 3.72
C ASP A 1160 -3.94 43.88 4.17
N GLN A 1161 -4.51 42.91 4.89
CA GLN A 1161 -3.74 41.79 5.46
C GLN A 1161 -3.23 40.84 4.38
N MET A 1162 -3.96 40.63 3.26
CA MET A 1162 -3.42 39.89 2.12
C MET A 1162 -2.31 40.67 1.40
N ALA A 1163 -2.49 41.97 1.13
CA ALA A 1163 -1.49 42.76 0.43
C ALA A 1163 -0.18 42.91 1.23
N ASN A 1164 -0.28 42.92 2.56
CA ASN A 1164 0.84 43.16 3.48
C ASN A 1164 1.29 41.90 4.25
N ALA A 1165 0.86 40.71 3.84
CA ALA A 1165 1.16 39.46 4.55
C ALA A 1165 2.67 39.23 4.75
N VAL A 1166 3.49 39.63 3.78
CA VAL A 1166 4.96 39.61 3.86
C VAL A 1166 5.54 40.76 3.06
N GLU A 1167 6.59 41.39 3.61
CA GLU A 1167 7.36 42.42 2.93
C GLU A 1167 8.42 41.78 2.01
N PHE A 1168 8.29 42.01 0.70
CA PHE A 1168 9.27 41.56 -0.29
C PHE A 1168 10.38 42.59 -0.52
N PRO A 1169 11.59 42.16 -0.91
CA PRO A 1169 12.62 43.08 -1.37
C PRO A 1169 12.23 43.72 -2.71
N GLY A 1170 12.35 45.04 -2.80
CA GLY A 1170 12.03 45.82 -4.01
C GLY A 1170 10.61 46.41 -4.01
N ASP A 1171 10.26 47.18 -5.05
CA ASP A 1171 8.97 47.85 -5.19
C ASP A 1171 7.94 46.98 -5.93
N VAL A 1172 7.61 45.81 -5.35
CA VAL A 1172 6.60 44.89 -5.88
C VAL A 1172 5.44 44.76 -4.90
N ASN A 1173 4.39 45.55 -5.13
CA ASN A 1173 3.18 45.47 -4.32
C ASN A 1173 2.38 44.20 -4.65
N LEU A 1174 1.96 43.46 -3.62
CA LEU A 1174 0.95 42.42 -3.79
C LEU A 1174 -0.40 43.08 -4.00
N LYS A 1175 -1.15 42.60 -5.00
CA LYS A 1175 -2.47 43.14 -5.34
C LYS A 1175 -3.52 42.07 -5.18
N VAL A 1176 -4.65 42.45 -4.62
CA VAL A 1176 -5.77 41.56 -4.29
C VAL A 1176 -7.01 42.04 -5.03
N SER A 1177 -7.63 41.12 -5.75
CA SER A 1177 -8.95 41.35 -6.37
C SER A 1177 -10.04 40.84 -5.43
N VAL A 1178 -11.12 41.59 -5.27
CA VAL A 1178 -12.25 41.23 -4.40
C VAL A 1178 -13.54 41.25 -5.19
N GLY A 1179 -14.32 40.18 -5.08
CA GLY A 1179 -15.68 40.09 -5.61
C GLY A 1179 -16.68 39.71 -4.52
N ILE A 1180 -17.90 40.25 -4.62
CA ILE A 1180 -18.99 40.05 -3.65
C ILE A 1180 -20.18 39.46 -4.40
N GLY A 1181 -20.79 38.42 -3.85
CA GLY A 1181 -21.86 37.70 -4.53
C GLY A 1181 -22.78 36.92 -3.59
N SER A 1182 -23.93 36.50 -4.13
CA SER A 1182 -24.87 35.62 -3.44
C SER A 1182 -24.50 34.14 -3.54
N SER A 1183 -23.51 33.81 -4.37
CA SER A 1183 -22.92 32.47 -4.48
C SER A 1183 -21.43 32.57 -4.79
N TRP A 1184 -20.68 31.49 -4.56
CA TRP A 1184 -19.24 31.47 -4.84
C TRP A 1184 -18.91 31.67 -6.34
N TYR A 1185 -19.87 31.42 -7.23
CA TYR A 1185 -19.71 31.77 -8.63
C TYR A 1185 -19.69 33.29 -8.88
N GLU A 1186 -20.48 34.06 -8.11
CA GLU A 1186 -20.65 35.50 -8.30
C GLU A 1186 -19.55 36.34 -7.64
N THR A 1187 -18.67 35.72 -6.84
CA THR A 1187 -17.49 36.39 -6.28
C THR A 1187 -16.34 36.52 -7.29
N LYS A 1188 -16.51 36.01 -8.51
CA LYS A 1188 -15.56 36.10 -9.63
C LYS A 1188 -16.26 36.76 -10.81
#